data_AF-A0A671PTD8-F1
#
_entry.id   AF-A0A671PTD8-F1
#
_cell.length_a   1.000
_cell.length_b   1.000
_cell.length_c   1.000
_cell.angle_alpha   90.00
_cell.angle_beta   90.00
_cell.angle_gamma   90.00
#
_symmetry.space_group_name_H-M   'P 1'
#
loop_
_entity.id
_entity.type
_entity.pdbx_description
1 polymer ?
#
loop_
_entity_poly.entity_id
_entity_poly.type
_entity_poly.pdbx_seq_one_letter_code
_entity_poly.pdbx_strand_id
1 'polypeptide(L)'
;MLYFHSLNLREFKFVQTLIFAIEEINNSTQLLPGVSLGYKIYDSCGSIAQAIFSGMALMNGYEETLSDTSCSRPLAVHAIVGESNSSPTIGLASLVGPFSIPISHFATCACLSNKKRYRSFFRTIPSDYYQSRALAQLVKHFGWTWVGTVRSRSDYGNNGIAAFEEAAKQEGICIEYSEAIFKTDPEEQFLKTIEVIKKGTARVVLAFMAFGDFVLLLKVIAQHNITGIQWIGSESWITSQNLAETKEYTFQCSFRNSGSDGCTGSERLAELQNEYTDVSELRIVNKVYTAVYAVAHTLHNVFTSSTNTSKGERPTPQKVCKSMKNATNPDHNSDPTHLPVSVCSESCPPGTRKAVQKGRPVCCYDCIPCAEGEISNGTDSSACFSCDLEYWPNESRDRCVLKVVEFLTYTEIMGMVLCIFSFIGVLLTAIVSLLFYLHKETPIVRANNSELSFLLLFSLSLCFVCSFIFIGRPTEWSCMLRHTAFGITFVLCISCVLGKTIVVLMAFRATLPGSNVMKWFGPLQQRLNVVSLTLIKVIICVLWLTIYPPFPYMNLSYYREKIILECNLGSALGFWTVLGYTGLLSILCFVLAFFARKLPDNFNEAKFITFSMLIFCAVWLTFIPAYVSSPGKFTVAVQIFAILASSFGLLFCIFAPKCYIILLKPDKNTKKQMIGK
;
A
#
# COMPACT_ATOMS: atom_id res chain seq x y z
N MET A 1 62.33 17.12 -3.55
CA MET A 1 62.56 15.85 -2.83
C MET A 1 62.12 16.05 -1.37
N LEU A 2 60.86 15.78 -1.05
CA LEU A 2 60.31 15.94 0.31
C LEU A 2 60.27 14.58 1.00
N TYR A 3 61.44 14.06 1.39
CA TYR A 3 61.53 12.91 2.29
C TYR A 3 61.66 13.44 3.72
N PHE A 4 60.58 13.40 4.49
CA PHE A 4 60.68 13.45 5.95
C PHE A 4 60.74 12.00 6.45
N HIS A 5 61.90 11.57 6.92
CA HIS A 5 62.01 10.50 7.91
C HIS A 5 61.55 11.09 9.25
N SER A 6 60.23 11.23 9.45
CA SER A 6 59.67 11.60 10.74
C SER A 6 58.89 10.43 11.35
N LEU A 7 59.11 10.20 12.64
CA LEU A 7 58.36 9.26 13.45
C LEU A 7 56.88 9.68 13.46
N ASN A 8 55.97 8.78 13.07
CA ASN A 8 54.54 9.03 13.19
C ASN A 8 54.10 8.83 14.66
N LEU A 9 53.91 9.93 15.39
CA LEU A 9 53.56 9.93 16.81
C LEU A 9 52.22 9.24 17.10
N ARG A 10 51.25 9.31 16.17
CA ARG A 10 49.96 8.63 16.28
C ARG A 10 50.13 7.10 16.21
N GLU A 11 50.90 6.60 15.26
CA GLU A 11 51.21 5.16 15.16
C GLU A 11 52.05 4.69 16.36
N PHE A 12 53.00 5.51 16.83
CA PHE A 12 53.77 5.20 18.03
C PHE A 12 52.88 5.08 19.28
N LYS A 13 51.85 5.94 19.41
CA LYS A 13 50.85 5.83 20.48
C LYS A 13 50.07 4.52 20.42
N PHE A 14 49.72 4.04 19.22
CA PHE A 14 49.08 2.74 19.06
C PHE A 14 49.98 1.60 19.53
N VAL A 15 51.28 1.66 19.24
CA VAL A 15 52.26 0.71 19.75
C VAL A 15 52.32 0.72 21.28
N GLN A 16 52.44 1.91 21.91
CA GLN A 16 52.46 2.03 23.37
C GLN A 16 51.17 1.50 24.01
N THR A 17 50.02 1.70 23.36
CA THR A 17 48.74 1.18 23.84
C THR A 17 48.67 -0.34 23.79
N LEU A 18 49.23 -0.95 22.75
CA LEU A 18 49.34 -2.41 22.65
C LEU A 18 50.20 -2.96 23.78
N ILE A 19 51.35 -2.32 24.07
CA ILE A 19 52.25 -2.71 25.16
C ILE A 19 51.52 -2.60 26.50
N PHE A 20 50.90 -1.45 26.76
CA PHE A 20 50.12 -1.18 27.97
C PHE A 20 49.02 -2.22 28.20
N ALA A 21 48.22 -2.52 27.17
CA ALA A 21 47.15 -3.52 27.26
C ALA A 21 47.70 -4.91 27.60
N ILE A 22 48.83 -5.30 27.02
CA ILE A 22 49.48 -6.59 27.31
C ILE A 22 50.00 -6.63 28.75
N GLU A 23 50.64 -5.56 29.23
CA GLU A 23 51.12 -5.46 30.61
C GLU A 23 49.98 -5.58 31.62
N GLU A 24 48.86 -4.89 31.36
CA GLU A 24 47.65 -4.96 32.18
C GLU A 24 47.07 -6.37 32.21
N ILE A 25 46.96 -7.04 31.05
CA ILE A 25 46.49 -8.43 30.96
C ILE A 25 47.42 -9.38 31.72
N ASN A 26 48.75 -9.22 31.56
CA ASN A 26 49.73 -10.05 32.25
C ASN A 26 49.72 -9.88 33.78
N ASN A 27 49.24 -8.73 34.27
CA ASN A 27 49.07 -8.47 35.70
C ASN A 27 47.69 -8.94 36.23
N SER A 28 46.80 -9.44 35.36
CA SER A 28 45.48 -9.93 35.76
C SER A 28 45.55 -11.33 36.36
N THR A 29 44.83 -11.54 37.47
CA THR A 29 44.63 -12.88 38.06
C THR A 29 43.41 -13.61 37.49
N GLN A 30 42.54 -12.89 36.77
CA GLN A 30 41.29 -13.43 36.24
C GLN A 30 41.41 -13.86 34.78
N LEU A 31 42.11 -13.05 33.97
CA LEU A 31 42.28 -13.30 32.54
C LEU A 31 43.64 -13.92 32.27
N LEU A 32 43.65 -15.10 31.66
CA LEU A 32 44.86 -15.90 31.35
C LEU A 32 45.76 -16.22 32.56
N PRO A 33 45.23 -16.79 33.66
CA PRO A 33 46.03 -17.09 34.84
C PRO A 33 47.15 -18.10 34.52
N GLY A 34 48.40 -17.75 34.87
CA GLY A 34 49.57 -18.60 34.64
C GLY A 34 50.09 -18.59 33.19
N VAL A 35 49.59 -17.71 32.33
CA VAL A 35 50.05 -17.52 30.94
C VAL A 35 50.41 -16.05 30.73
N SER A 36 51.64 -15.78 30.27
CA SER A 36 52.04 -14.43 29.86
C SER A 36 51.96 -14.25 28.35
N LEU A 37 51.40 -13.11 27.92
CA LEU A 37 51.39 -12.66 26.55
C LEU A 37 52.67 -11.88 26.24
N GLY A 38 53.39 -12.31 25.20
CA GLY A 38 54.51 -11.57 24.62
C GLY A 38 54.12 -10.94 23.28
N TYR A 39 54.97 -10.04 22.78
CA TYR A 39 54.76 -9.35 21.51
C TYR A 39 56.05 -9.20 20.70
N LYS A 40 55.89 -9.01 19.38
CA LYS A 40 56.94 -8.56 18.47
C LYS A 40 56.35 -7.42 17.64
N ILE A 41 57.04 -6.29 17.57
CA ILE A 41 56.58 -5.11 16.84
C ILE A 41 57.48 -4.90 15.64
N TYR A 42 56.87 -4.70 14.47
CA TYR A 42 57.56 -4.41 13.22
C TYR A 42 56.95 -3.16 12.59
N ASP A 43 57.81 -2.31 12.03
CA ASP A 43 57.35 -1.16 11.26
C ASP A 43 56.92 -1.58 9.86
N SER A 44 55.80 -1.03 9.39
CA SER A 44 55.28 -1.19 8.03
C SER A 44 55.62 0.00 7.13
N CYS A 45 56.06 1.13 7.71
CA CYS A 45 56.29 2.41 7.04
C CYS A 45 55.11 2.90 6.18
N GLY A 46 53.89 2.40 6.43
CA GLY A 46 52.72 2.62 5.58
C GLY A 46 52.87 2.11 4.14
N SER A 47 53.78 1.16 3.90
CA SER A 47 54.06 0.54 2.60
C SER A 47 53.46 -0.86 2.53
N ILE A 48 52.83 -1.19 1.40
CA ILE A 48 52.25 -2.54 1.18
C ILE A 48 53.36 -3.61 1.22
N ALA A 49 54.50 -3.36 0.56
CA ALA A 49 55.59 -4.32 0.49
C ALA A 49 56.20 -4.59 1.87
N GLN A 50 56.42 -3.53 2.65
CA GLN A 50 56.99 -3.65 3.98
C GLN A 50 55.99 -4.26 4.98
N ALA A 51 54.70 -3.93 4.90
CA ALA A 51 53.67 -4.58 5.71
C ALA A 51 53.62 -6.10 5.45
N ILE A 52 53.73 -6.51 4.19
CA ILE A 52 53.82 -7.91 3.80
C ILE A 52 55.08 -8.57 4.37
N PHE A 53 56.25 -7.92 4.21
CA PHE A 53 57.52 -8.42 4.73
C PHE A 53 57.49 -8.60 6.26
N SER A 54 57.02 -7.58 6.99
CA SER A 54 56.83 -7.60 8.44
C SER A 54 55.86 -8.69 8.86
N GLY A 55 54.76 -8.87 8.13
CA GLY A 55 53.82 -9.98 8.32
C GLY A 55 54.49 -11.36 8.15
N MET A 56 55.29 -11.54 7.10
CA MET A 56 56.06 -12.78 6.90
C MET A 56 57.09 -13.01 8.00
N ALA A 57 57.80 -11.97 8.45
CA ALA A 57 58.79 -12.06 9.52
C ALA A 57 58.15 -12.48 10.86
N LEU A 58 56.96 -11.95 11.16
CA LEU A 58 56.15 -12.35 12.32
C LEU A 58 55.70 -13.82 12.25
N MET A 59 55.53 -14.35 11.04
CA MET A 59 55.17 -15.76 10.83
C MET A 59 56.37 -16.70 10.86
N ASN A 60 57.55 -16.25 10.40
CA ASN A 60 58.73 -17.08 10.23
C ASN A 60 59.71 -17.04 11.41
N GLY A 61 59.60 -16.07 12.33
CA GLY A 61 60.51 -15.92 13.45
C GLY A 61 61.95 -15.69 12.97
N TYR A 62 62.30 -14.46 12.60
CA TYR A 62 63.67 -14.13 12.19
C TYR A 62 64.67 -14.33 13.34
N GLU A 63 65.76 -15.05 13.08
CA GLU A 63 66.96 -15.08 13.93
C GLU A 63 68.19 -14.94 13.02
N GLU A 64 69.11 -14.06 13.39
CA GLU A 64 70.30 -13.67 12.61
C GLU A 64 71.50 -14.62 12.84
N THR A 65 71.32 -15.67 13.65
CA THR A 65 72.36 -16.65 13.99
C THR A 65 72.09 -17.99 13.29
N LEU A 66 72.58 -18.09 12.05
CA LEU A 66 72.79 -19.37 11.34
C LEU A 66 73.96 -20.13 11.99
N SER A 67 73.75 -20.66 13.19
CA SER A 67 74.73 -21.53 13.84
C SER A 67 74.10 -22.57 14.76
N ASP A 68 73.04 -23.23 14.31
CA ASP A 68 72.66 -24.54 14.85
C ASP A 68 71.83 -25.34 13.85
N THR A 69 72.31 -26.54 13.52
CA THR A 69 71.73 -27.49 12.53
C THR A 69 70.49 -28.23 13.03
N SER A 70 69.90 -27.83 14.16
CA SER A 70 68.61 -28.35 14.60
C SER A 70 67.50 -27.35 14.27
N CYS A 71 66.69 -27.61 13.24
CA CYS A 71 65.49 -26.82 12.93
C CYS A 71 64.38 -27.03 13.97
N SER A 72 64.61 -26.58 15.20
CA SER A 72 63.55 -26.35 16.19
C SER A 72 62.92 -25.00 15.86
N ARG A 73 61.96 -24.99 14.92
CA ARG A 73 61.34 -23.76 14.37
C ARG A 73 60.86 -22.81 15.48
N PRO A 74 61.22 -21.51 15.46
CA PRO A 74 60.66 -20.54 16.40
C PRO A 74 59.19 -20.25 16.11
N LEU A 75 58.50 -19.77 17.15
CA LEU A 75 57.05 -19.67 17.24
C LEU A 75 56.43 -18.63 16.31
N ALA A 76 55.49 -19.07 15.46
CA ALA A 76 54.58 -18.18 14.75
C ALA A 76 53.68 -17.42 15.74
N VAL A 77 53.47 -16.13 15.51
CA VAL A 77 52.52 -15.35 16.32
C VAL A 77 51.08 -15.82 16.10
N HIS A 78 50.29 -15.88 17.17
CA HIS A 78 48.90 -16.36 17.12
C HIS A 78 47.94 -15.37 16.44
N ALA A 79 48.22 -14.07 16.61
CA ALA A 79 47.46 -12.98 16.03
C ALA A 79 48.39 -11.81 15.72
N ILE A 80 48.01 -11.00 14.75
CA ILE A 80 48.70 -9.75 14.39
C ILE A 80 47.71 -8.62 14.59
N VAL A 81 48.05 -7.67 15.47
CA VAL A 81 47.26 -6.44 15.65
C VAL A 81 47.88 -5.35 14.77
N GLY A 82 47.15 -4.90 13.76
CA GLY A 82 47.63 -4.04 12.69
C GLY A 82 47.37 -4.62 11.29
N GLU A 83 47.62 -3.89 10.21
CA GLU A 83 48.11 -2.50 10.13
C GLU A 83 46.94 -1.48 10.17
N SER A 84 47.21 -0.18 10.24
CA SER A 84 46.19 0.87 10.40
C SER A 84 45.57 1.33 9.06
N ASN A 85 46.34 1.42 7.98
CA ASN A 85 45.85 1.76 6.64
C ASN A 85 45.22 0.56 5.92
N SER A 86 44.22 0.83 5.08
CA SER A 86 43.49 -0.24 4.41
C SER A 86 44.31 -0.96 3.33
N SER A 87 45.06 -0.26 2.47
CA SER A 87 45.81 -0.93 1.38
C SER A 87 46.92 -1.88 1.89
N PRO A 88 47.79 -1.48 2.84
CA PRO A 88 48.77 -2.41 3.41
C PRO A 88 48.11 -3.54 4.18
N THR A 89 47.01 -3.26 4.90
CA THR A 89 46.22 -4.30 5.59
C THR A 89 45.62 -5.32 4.63
N ILE A 90 45.16 -4.93 3.44
CA ILE A 90 44.70 -5.86 2.39
C ILE A 90 45.83 -6.81 1.98
N GLY A 91 47.04 -6.27 1.74
CA GLY A 91 48.22 -7.07 1.42
C GLY A 91 48.57 -8.05 2.54
N LEU A 92 48.66 -7.55 3.77
CA LEU A 92 48.95 -8.34 4.97
C LEU A 92 47.90 -9.44 5.18
N ALA A 93 46.61 -9.11 5.15
CA ALA A 93 45.52 -10.06 5.40
C ALA A 93 45.39 -11.13 4.32
N SER A 94 45.69 -10.78 3.06
CA SER A 94 45.66 -11.74 1.95
C SER A 94 46.72 -12.84 2.12
N LEU A 95 47.89 -12.48 2.63
CA LEU A 95 49.02 -13.40 2.75
C LEU A 95 49.05 -14.13 4.09
N VAL A 96 48.85 -13.41 5.19
CA VAL A 96 48.98 -13.97 6.55
C VAL A 96 47.70 -14.67 7.00
N GLY A 97 46.55 -14.30 6.45
CA GLY A 97 45.25 -14.83 6.87
C GLY A 97 45.15 -16.37 6.93
N PRO A 98 45.73 -17.15 6.00
CA PRO A 98 45.72 -18.61 6.09
C PRO A 98 46.46 -19.19 7.31
N PHE A 99 47.40 -18.44 7.89
CA PHE A 99 48.35 -18.94 8.90
C PHE A 99 48.23 -18.25 10.27
N SER A 100 47.74 -17.01 10.34
CA SER A 100 47.52 -16.27 11.59
C SER A 100 46.27 -15.39 11.48
N ILE A 101 45.97 -14.65 12.54
CA ILE A 101 44.75 -13.85 12.69
C ILE A 101 45.11 -12.37 12.59
N PRO A 102 44.98 -11.74 11.40
CA PRO A 102 45.16 -10.30 11.26
C PRO A 102 43.94 -9.55 11.81
N ILE A 103 44.16 -8.65 12.76
CA ILE A 103 43.16 -7.79 13.38
C ILE A 103 43.56 -6.34 13.21
N SER A 104 42.85 -5.60 12.37
CA SER A 104 43.14 -4.17 12.22
C SER A 104 42.29 -3.33 13.18
N HIS A 105 42.92 -2.31 13.77
CA HIS A 105 42.25 -1.34 14.63
C HIS A 105 41.75 -0.10 13.88
N PHE A 106 42.21 0.10 12.62
CA PHE A 106 41.92 1.33 11.86
C PHE A 106 41.72 1.14 10.34
N ALA A 107 41.84 -0.07 9.81
CA ALA A 107 41.54 -0.34 8.40
C ALA A 107 40.02 -0.42 8.16
N THR A 108 39.46 0.69 7.70
CA THR A 108 38.02 0.90 7.59
C THR A 108 37.42 0.57 6.23
N CYS A 109 38.25 0.34 5.19
CA CYS A 109 37.75 0.07 3.83
C CYS A 109 36.69 -1.03 3.79
N ALA A 110 35.57 -0.74 3.12
CA ALA A 110 34.49 -1.71 2.92
C ALA A 110 34.97 -3.00 2.24
N CYS A 111 35.98 -2.88 1.37
CA CYS A 111 36.60 -3.96 0.64
C CYS A 111 37.15 -5.11 1.52
N LEU A 112 37.54 -4.85 2.77
CA LEU A 112 38.02 -5.86 3.73
C LEU A 112 36.90 -6.72 4.34
N SER A 113 35.64 -6.39 4.09
CA SER A 113 34.47 -7.10 4.66
C SER A 113 34.16 -8.42 3.95
N ASN A 114 34.77 -8.69 2.79
CA ASN A 114 34.52 -9.91 2.03
C ASN A 114 35.13 -11.14 2.73
N LYS A 115 34.33 -11.82 3.56
CA LYS A 115 34.75 -13.03 4.31
C LYS A 115 35.05 -14.25 3.45
N LYS A 116 34.67 -14.26 2.15
CA LYS A 116 35.12 -15.31 1.22
C LYS A 116 36.62 -15.17 0.93
N ARG A 117 37.09 -13.93 0.79
CA ARG A 117 38.49 -13.57 0.52
C ARG A 117 39.32 -13.44 1.80
N TYR A 118 38.80 -12.78 2.83
CA TYR A 118 39.49 -12.51 4.10
C TYR A 118 38.86 -13.31 5.25
N ARG A 119 39.03 -14.64 5.23
CA ARG A 119 38.34 -15.58 6.13
C ARG A 119 38.69 -15.43 7.61
N SER A 120 39.89 -14.99 7.93
CA SER A 120 40.46 -14.88 9.29
C SER A 120 40.78 -13.44 9.68
N PHE A 121 40.41 -12.48 8.83
CA PHE A 121 40.58 -11.05 9.12
C PHE A 121 39.48 -10.55 10.04
N PHE A 122 39.86 -9.77 11.05
CA PHE A 122 38.95 -9.07 11.95
C PHE A 122 39.34 -7.60 12.05
N ARG A 123 38.41 -6.79 12.55
CA ARG A 123 38.69 -5.40 12.89
C ARG A 123 37.82 -4.92 14.04
N THR A 124 38.30 -3.93 14.79
CA THR A 124 37.59 -3.34 15.94
C THR A 124 36.91 -2.00 15.62
N ILE A 125 37.09 -1.52 14.38
CA ILE A 125 36.51 -0.29 13.84
C ILE A 125 35.41 -0.60 12.80
N PRO A 126 34.34 0.21 12.70
CA PRO A 126 33.31 0.05 11.68
C PRO A 126 33.82 0.25 10.25
N SER A 127 32.98 -0.14 9.29
CA SER A 127 33.24 0.00 7.85
C SER A 127 32.97 1.41 7.33
N ASP A 128 33.80 1.87 6.38
CA ASP A 128 33.56 3.09 5.59
C ASP A 128 32.25 3.05 4.83
N TYR A 129 31.72 1.86 4.55
CA TYR A 129 30.39 1.70 3.95
C TYR A 129 29.32 2.50 4.70
N TYR A 130 29.35 2.51 6.03
CA TYR A 130 28.39 3.26 6.83
C TYR A 130 28.72 4.76 6.85
N GLN A 131 30.01 5.09 6.92
CA GLN A 131 30.46 6.47 6.94
C GLN A 131 30.14 7.21 5.63
N SER A 132 30.46 6.63 4.47
CA SER A 132 30.19 7.23 3.17
C SER A 132 28.70 7.55 2.98
N ARG A 133 27.81 6.67 3.45
CA ARG A 133 26.36 6.92 3.45
C ARG A 133 25.96 8.04 4.41
N ALA A 134 26.53 8.06 5.62
CA ALA A 134 26.30 9.13 6.58
C ALA A 134 26.79 10.49 6.07
N LEU A 135 27.93 10.53 5.37
CA LEU A 135 28.44 11.76 4.73
C LEU A 135 27.50 12.27 3.63
N ALA A 136 26.92 11.37 2.82
CA ALA A 136 25.90 11.76 1.83
C ALA A 136 24.65 12.37 2.49
N GLN A 137 24.20 11.76 3.60
CA GLN A 137 23.09 12.30 4.38
C GLN A 137 23.42 13.63 5.05
N LEU A 138 24.66 13.82 5.52
CA LEU A 138 25.13 15.08 6.08
C LEU A 138 25.10 16.19 5.02
N VAL A 139 25.60 15.92 3.82
CA VAL A 139 25.58 16.85 2.68
C VAL A 139 24.14 17.25 2.35
N LYS A 140 23.23 16.28 2.30
CA LYS A 140 21.79 16.53 2.11
C LYS A 140 21.18 17.37 3.23
N HIS A 141 21.52 17.10 4.48
CA HIS A 141 20.96 17.79 5.64
C HIS A 141 21.21 19.31 5.59
N PHE A 142 22.40 19.71 5.14
CA PHE A 142 22.75 21.12 4.95
C PHE A 142 22.25 21.73 3.63
N GLY A 143 21.48 20.97 2.83
CA GLY A 143 20.92 21.43 1.56
C GLY A 143 21.97 21.59 0.45
N TRP A 144 23.16 21.01 0.61
CA TRP A 144 24.20 21.06 -0.43
C TRP A 144 23.89 20.03 -1.51
N THR A 145 23.73 20.50 -2.74
CA THR A 145 23.41 19.65 -3.90
C THR A 145 24.54 19.61 -4.94
N TRP A 146 25.58 20.41 -4.76
CA TRP A 146 26.69 20.58 -5.69
C TRP A 146 28.01 20.56 -4.92
N VAL A 147 28.77 19.46 -5.03
CA VAL A 147 29.99 19.23 -4.24
C VAL A 147 31.16 18.81 -5.12
N GLY A 148 32.38 19.11 -4.66
CA GLY A 148 33.61 18.51 -5.19
C GLY A 148 34.03 17.31 -4.34
N THR A 149 34.82 16.41 -4.90
CA THR A 149 35.43 15.31 -4.14
C THR A 149 36.93 15.22 -4.37
N VAL A 150 37.67 14.89 -3.31
CA VAL A 150 39.10 14.60 -3.35
C VAL A 150 39.36 13.33 -2.55
N ARG A 151 40.22 12.44 -3.05
CA ARG A 151 40.52 11.18 -2.38
C ARG A 151 41.97 10.78 -2.46
N SER A 152 42.36 9.92 -1.52
CA SER A 152 43.62 9.17 -1.64
C SER A 152 43.53 8.21 -2.83
N ARG A 153 44.56 8.19 -3.67
CA ARG A 153 44.74 7.17 -4.73
C ARG A 153 45.18 5.85 -4.10
N SER A 154 44.28 5.26 -3.33
CA SER A 154 44.48 4.03 -2.58
C SER A 154 43.16 3.26 -2.50
N ASP A 155 43.21 2.00 -2.07
CA ASP A 155 41.99 1.20 -1.86
C ASP A 155 41.03 1.87 -0.87
N TYR A 156 41.55 2.53 0.17
CA TYR A 156 40.76 3.30 1.13
C TYR A 156 39.98 4.43 0.45
N GLY A 157 40.69 5.37 -0.19
CA GLY A 157 40.05 6.54 -0.80
C GLY A 157 39.13 6.20 -1.97
N ASN A 158 39.53 5.24 -2.81
CA ASN A 158 38.74 4.81 -3.96
C ASN A 158 37.42 4.14 -3.55
N ASN A 159 37.45 3.20 -2.59
CA ASN A 159 36.22 2.53 -2.13
C ASN A 159 35.33 3.47 -1.30
N GLY A 160 35.94 4.34 -0.48
CA GLY A 160 35.22 5.33 0.32
C GLY A 160 34.44 6.32 -0.54
N ILE A 161 35.08 6.89 -1.57
CA ILE A 161 34.39 7.75 -2.54
C ILE A 161 33.38 6.98 -3.38
N ALA A 162 33.70 5.78 -3.87
CA ALA A 162 32.73 5.02 -4.66
C ALA A 162 31.41 4.76 -3.88
N ALA A 163 31.51 4.41 -2.60
CA ALA A 163 30.35 4.25 -1.73
C ALA A 163 29.63 5.59 -1.45
N PHE A 164 30.37 6.69 -1.37
CA PHE A 164 29.79 8.03 -1.21
C PHE A 164 29.07 8.47 -2.49
N GLU A 165 29.65 8.28 -3.67
CA GLU A 165 29.04 8.62 -4.96
C GLU A 165 27.71 7.89 -5.17
N GLU A 166 27.67 6.60 -4.82
CA GLU A 166 26.44 5.80 -4.89
C GLU A 166 25.37 6.37 -3.94
N ALA A 167 25.73 6.66 -2.70
CA ALA A 167 24.81 7.24 -1.72
C ALA A 167 24.38 8.67 -2.11
N ALA A 168 25.30 9.50 -2.60
CA ALA A 168 25.05 10.86 -3.04
C ALA A 168 24.04 10.92 -4.20
N LYS A 169 24.15 9.99 -5.17
CA LYS A 169 23.18 9.86 -6.26
C LYS A 169 21.78 9.54 -5.75
N GLN A 170 21.65 8.66 -4.76
CA GLN A 170 20.35 8.34 -4.15
C GLN A 170 19.73 9.54 -3.42
N GLU A 171 20.58 10.42 -2.90
CA GLU A 171 20.18 11.61 -2.16
C GLU A 171 20.01 12.87 -3.04
N GLY A 172 20.22 12.75 -4.37
CA GLY A 172 20.08 13.86 -5.32
C GLY A 172 21.23 14.87 -5.32
N ILE A 173 22.42 14.45 -4.89
CA ILE A 173 23.63 15.28 -4.81
C ILE A 173 24.48 15.06 -6.07
N CYS A 174 24.88 16.15 -6.71
CA CYS A 174 25.76 16.16 -7.88
C CYS A 174 27.22 16.42 -7.49
N ILE A 175 28.13 15.74 -8.18
CA ILE A 175 29.58 15.86 -7.99
C ILE A 175 30.17 16.53 -9.22
N GLU A 176 30.76 17.71 -9.03
CA GLU A 176 31.34 18.53 -10.12
C GLU A 176 32.66 17.95 -10.62
N TYR A 177 33.53 17.58 -9.68
CA TYR A 177 34.84 17.01 -9.97
C TYR A 177 35.22 15.97 -8.90
N SER A 178 36.07 15.03 -9.29
CA SER A 178 36.61 14.01 -8.40
C SER A 178 38.11 13.80 -8.63
N GLU A 179 38.92 14.39 -7.77
CA GLU A 179 40.38 14.36 -7.89
C GLU A 179 41.00 13.29 -7.00
N ALA A 180 42.12 12.73 -7.43
CA ALA A 180 42.85 11.68 -6.71
C ALA A 180 44.33 12.02 -6.61
N ILE A 181 44.85 11.99 -5.38
CA ILE A 181 46.27 12.23 -5.10
C ILE A 181 46.83 11.19 -4.15
N PHE A 182 48.14 11.06 -4.15
CA PHE A 182 48.89 10.21 -3.24
C PHE A 182 50.14 10.94 -2.75
N LYS A 183 50.56 10.66 -1.52
CA LYS A 183 51.73 11.33 -0.90
C LYS A 183 53.05 11.28 -1.69
N THR A 184 53.19 10.33 -2.62
CA THR A 184 54.40 10.19 -3.47
C THR A 184 54.19 10.70 -4.90
N ASP A 185 53.04 11.29 -5.21
CA ASP A 185 52.79 11.88 -6.52
C ASP A 185 53.75 13.07 -6.78
N PRO A 186 54.08 13.36 -8.04
CA PRO A 186 54.86 14.53 -8.40
C PRO A 186 54.08 15.82 -8.08
N GLU A 187 54.80 16.91 -7.82
CA GLU A 187 54.23 18.22 -7.48
C GLU A 187 53.19 18.71 -8.51
N GLU A 188 53.42 18.44 -9.80
CA GLU A 188 52.49 18.74 -10.89
C GLU A 188 51.08 18.19 -10.65
N GLN A 189 50.97 16.99 -10.09
CA GLN A 189 49.68 16.37 -9.82
C GLN A 189 48.92 17.10 -8.71
N PHE A 190 49.63 17.58 -7.68
CA PHE A 190 49.02 18.41 -6.63
C PHE A 190 48.57 19.76 -7.19
N LEU A 191 49.40 20.40 -8.02
CA LEU A 191 49.06 21.67 -8.67
C LEU A 191 47.84 21.54 -9.60
N LYS A 192 47.74 20.43 -10.34
CA LYS A 192 46.58 20.12 -11.17
C LYS A 192 45.30 20.01 -10.33
N THR A 193 45.33 19.28 -9.22
CA THR A 193 44.17 19.17 -8.31
C THR A 193 43.80 20.54 -7.74
N ILE A 194 44.77 21.39 -7.38
CA ILE A 194 44.52 22.77 -6.96
C ILE A 194 43.86 23.59 -8.07
N GLU A 195 44.32 23.46 -9.31
CA GLU A 195 43.76 24.17 -10.45
C GLU A 195 42.29 23.78 -10.71
N VAL A 196 41.98 22.48 -10.62
CA VAL A 196 40.60 21.97 -10.71
C VAL A 196 39.73 22.55 -9.59
N ILE A 197 40.21 22.54 -8.34
CA ILE A 197 39.48 23.12 -7.20
C ILE A 197 39.26 24.62 -7.38
N LYS A 198 40.24 25.37 -7.89
CA LYS A 198 40.14 26.81 -8.14
C LYS A 198 39.18 27.16 -9.29
N LYS A 199 39.17 26.35 -10.35
CA LYS A 199 38.27 26.53 -11.51
C LYS A 199 36.84 26.06 -11.21
N GLY A 200 36.68 25.10 -10.31
CA GLY A 200 35.39 24.56 -9.91
C GLY A 200 34.50 25.59 -9.21
N THR A 201 33.20 25.37 -9.30
CA THR A 201 32.16 26.21 -8.69
C THR A 201 31.71 25.68 -7.33
N ALA A 202 31.99 24.42 -7.00
CA ALA A 202 31.68 23.79 -5.73
C ALA A 202 32.44 24.48 -4.57
N ARG A 203 31.67 24.95 -3.59
CA ARG A 203 32.19 25.53 -2.34
C ARG A 203 32.26 24.54 -1.19
N VAL A 204 31.74 23.34 -1.40
CA VAL A 204 31.77 22.22 -0.45
C VAL A 204 32.56 21.10 -1.09
N VAL A 205 33.60 20.63 -0.42
CA VAL A 205 34.50 19.59 -0.94
C VAL A 205 34.62 18.46 0.06
N LEU A 206 34.23 17.26 -0.35
CA LEU A 206 34.40 16.06 0.45
C LEU A 206 35.78 15.44 0.19
N ALA A 207 36.59 15.34 1.23
CA ALA A 207 37.94 14.80 1.20
C ALA A 207 38.02 13.45 1.96
N PHE A 208 37.89 12.36 1.20
CA PHE A 208 38.00 10.99 1.71
C PHE A 208 39.44 10.49 1.53
N MET A 209 40.30 10.94 2.45
CA MET A 209 41.74 10.85 2.31
C MET A 209 42.38 10.26 3.56
N ALA A 210 43.44 9.47 3.38
CA ALA A 210 44.30 9.06 4.47
C ALA A 210 45.03 10.27 5.04
N PHE A 211 45.32 10.24 6.33
CA PHE A 211 45.93 11.34 7.08
C PHE A 211 47.19 11.90 6.39
N GLY A 212 48.13 11.03 6.03
CA GLY A 212 49.39 11.44 5.41
C GLY A 212 49.23 12.06 4.02
N ASP A 213 48.20 11.66 3.26
CA ASP A 213 47.93 12.26 1.94
C ASP A 213 47.29 13.65 2.10
N PHE A 214 46.40 13.81 3.08
CA PHE A 214 45.71 15.08 3.33
C PHE A 214 46.66 16.15 3.89
N VAL A 215 47.61 15.79 4.76
CA VAL A 215 48.65 16.72 5.27
C VAL A 215 49.40 17.40 4.12
N LEU A 216 49.79 16.64 3.10
CA LEU A 216 50.50 17.19 1.95
C LEU A 216 49.60 18.07 1.08
N LEU A 217 48.35 17.67 0.86
CA LEU A 217 47.38 18.50 0.14
C LEU A 217 47.15 19.84 0.87
N LEU A 218 46.95 19.79 2.18
CA LEU A 218 46.70 20.97 3.01
C LEU A 218 47.86 21.96 2.95
N LYS A 219 49.11 21.46 2.92
CA LYS A 219 50.30 22.30 2.74
C LYS A 219 50.28 23.04 1.40
N VAL A 220 49.89 22.38 0.31
CA VAL A 220 49.80 23.00 -1.02
C VAL A 220 48.63 23.99 -1.10
N ILE A 221 47.48 23.66 -0.48
CA ILE A 221 46.31 24.55 -0.35
C ILE A 221 46.70 25.85 0.37
N ALA A 222 47.44 25.73 1.48
CA ALA A 222 47.91 26.86 2.27
C ALA A 222 48.90 27.73 1.48
N GLN A 223 49.86 27.12 0.77
CA GLN A 223 50.80 27.85 -0.08
C GLN A 223 50.13 28.64 -1.21
N HIS A 224 48.99 28.14 -1.72
CA HIS A 224 48.24 28.76 -2.82
C HIS A 224 47.08 29.65 -2.35
N ASN A 225 46.98 29.92 -1.05
CA ASN A 225 45.96 30.76 -0.40
C ASN A 225 44.52 30.41 -0.81
N ILE A 226 44.20 29.13 -0.88
CA ILE A 226 42.84 28.67 -1.20
C ILE A 226 41.99 28.76 0.07
N THR A 227 41.03 29.66 0.07
CA THR A 227 40.12 29.91 1.20
C THR A 227 38.65 29.86 0.73
N GLY A 228 37.70 29.92 1.68
CA GLY A 228 36.27 29.95 1.35
C GLY A 228 35.68 28.61 0.88
N ILE A 229 36.35 27.50 1.16
CA ILE A 229 35.86 26.14 0.90
C ILE A 229 35.50 25.48 2.22
N GLN A 230 34.29 24.90 2.29
CA GLN A 230 33.88 24.02 3.37
C GLN A 230 34.37 22.60 3.08
N TRP A 231 35.28 22.11 3.92
CA TRP A 231 35.78 20.74 3.83
C TRP A 231 34.90 19.79 4.64
N ILE A 232 34.60 18.63 4.07
CA ILE A 232 33.95 17.50 4.75
C ILE A 232 34.96 16.35 4.74
N GLY A 233 35.36 15.88 5.92
CA GLY A 233 36.44 14.90 6.05
C GLY A 233 36.00 13.54 6.55
N SER A 234 36.77 12.51 6.19
CA SER A 234 36.71 11.20 6.83
C SER A 234 37.32 11.22 8.24
N GLU A 235 37.03 10.18 9.02
CA GLU A 235 37.57 9.87 10.35
C GLU A 235 39.09 9.77 10.38
N SER A 236 39.73 9.53 9.23
CA SER A 236 41.18 9.49 9.13
C SER A 236 41.86 10.75 9.66
N TRP A 237 41.24 11.93 9.52
CA TRP A 237 41.90 13.21 9.81
C TRP A 237 41.02 14.29 10.44
N ILE A 238 39.69 14.19 10.36
CA ILE A 238 38.79 15.25 10.87
C ILE A 238 38.89 15.49 12.38
N THR A 239 39.41 14.52 13.14
CA THR A 239 39.62 14.62 14.59
C THR A 239 41.07 14.96 14.97
N SER A 240 41.98 15.16 14.01
CA SER A 240 43.37 15.51 14.32
C SER A 240 43.49 17.01 14.57
N GLN A 241 43.86 17.39 15.79
CA GLN A 241 44.11 18.78 16.17
C GLN A 241 45.33 19.35 15.44
N ASN A 242 46.32 18.52 15.12
CA ASN A 242 47.54 18.91 14.42
C ASN A 242 47.30 19.52 13.03
N LEU A 243 46.16 19.23 12.39
CA LEU A 243 45.80 19.85 11.11
C LEU A 243 45.26 21.27 11.25
N ALA A 244 44.80 21.65 12.44
CA ALA A 244 44.35 22.99 12.76
C ALA A 244 45.47 23.87 13.36
N GLU A 245 46.60 23.27 13.78
CA GLU A 245 47.71 23.95 14.41
C GLU A 245 48.90 24.14 13.46
N THR A 246 49.57 25.30 13.54
CA THR A 246 50.66 25.71 12.63
C THR A 246 52.06 25.40 13.16
N LYS A 247 52.18 24.71 14.31
CA LYS A 247 53.46 24.48 15.00
C LYS A 247 53.78 23.00 15.13
N GLU A 248 55.02 22.64 14.80
CA GLU A 248 55.58 21.31 15.00
C GLU A 248 56.24 21.29 16.40
N TYR A 249 55.69 20.52 17.34
CA TYR A 249 56.14 20.48 18.73
C TYR A 249 57.06 19.28 18.99
N THR A 250 58.30 19.39 18.54
CA THR A 250 59.42 18.54 18.97
C THR A 250 60.29 19.32 19.94
N PHE A 251 60.97 18.62 20.86
CA PHE A 251 62.07 19.25 21.60
C PHE A 251 63.08 19.76 20.57
N GLN A 252 63.32 21.07 20.58
CA GLN A 252 64.23 21.76 19.65
C GLN A 252 65.68 21.52 20.07
N CYS A 253 66.05 20.25 20.22
CA CYS A 253 67.36 19.83 20.68
C CYS A 253 67.87 18.65 19.82
N SER A 254 69.19 18.50 19.74
CA SER A 254 69.86 17.48 18.92
C SER A 254 70.71 16.55 19.80
N PHE A 255 70.65 15.24 19.52
CA PHE A 255 71.54 14.24 20.13
C PHE A 255 72.99 14.31 19.61
N ARG A 256 73.24 15.07 18.54
CA ARG A 256 74.61 15.32 18.06
C ARG A 256 75.24 16.45 18.86
N ASN A 257 76.11 16.06 19.80
CA ASN A 257 76.93 16.95 20.59
C ASN A 257 77.84 17.81 19.70
N SER A 258 77.59 19.12 19.62
CA SER A 258 78.57 20.20 19.35
C SER A 258 77.89 21.60 19.31
N GLY A 259 77.05 21.95 20.29
CA GLY A 259 76.40 23.28 20.37
C GLY A 259 75.47 23.43 21.58
N SER A 260 75.00 24.65 21.85
CA SER A 260 74.10 24.99 22.97
C SER A 260 72.69 24.38 22.90
N ASP A 261 72.35 23.66 21.83
CA ASP A 261 71.05 23.00 21.59
C ASP A 261 71.13 21.47 21.75
N GLY A 262 71.89 20.98 22.72
CA GLY A 262 71.94 19.55 23.06
C GLY A 262 70.77 19.13 23.96
N CYS A 263 70.15 17.97 23.71
CA CYS A 263 69.14 17.44 24.62
C CYS A 263 69.79 17.05 25.96
N THR A 264 69.26 17.53 27.09
CA THR A 264 69.84 17.36 28.43
C THR A 264 69.42 16.04 29.10
N GLY A 265 68.36 15.41 28.61
CA GLY A 265 67.74 14.24 29.21
C GLY A 265 66.84 14.57 30.41
N SER A 266 66.68 15.85 30.75
CA SER A 266 65.80 16.35 31.81
C SER A 266 64.49 16.93 31.27
N GLU A 267 64.29 16.89 29.95
CA GLU A 267 63.08 17.36 29.30
C GLU A 267 61.87 16.50 29.70
N ARG A 268 60.73 17.14 29.98
CA ARG A 268 59.53 16.42 30.44
C ARG A 268 58.58 16.22 29.27
N LEU A 269 58.32 14.96 28.93
CA LEU A 269 57.38 14.60 27.86
C LEU A 269 55.99 15.21 28.08
N ALA A 270 55.55 15.35 29.33
CA ALA A 270 54.26 15.95 29.68
C ALA A 270 54.14 17.45 29.30
N GLU A 271 55.25 18.13 29.03
CA GLU A 271 55.26 19.54 28.60
C GLU A 271 55.14 19.69 27.08
N LEU A 272 55.29 18.60 26.31
CA LEU A 272 55.01 18.60 24.89
C LEU A 272 53.51 18.52 24.65
N GLN A 273 52.97 19.39 23.80
CA GLN A 273 51.63 19.27 23.24
C GLN A 273 51.75 18.68 21.82
N ASN A 274 51.62 17.36 21.69
CA ASN A 274 51.64 16.68 20.41
C ASN A 274 50.68 15.47 20.40
N GLU A 275 50.51 14.84 19.24
CA GLU A 275 49.56 13.72 19.05
C GLU A 275 49.80 12.52 19.99
N TYR A 276 51.04 12.35 20.49
CA TYR A 276 51.36 11.30 21.45
C TYR A 276 50.86 11.64 22.86
N THR A 277 51.10 12.86 23.33
CA THR A 277 50.75 13.32 24.69
C THR A 277 49.30 13.79 24.83
N ASP A 278 48.62 14.09 23.73
CA ASP A 278 47.21 14.48 23.71
C ASP A 278 46.31 13.31 24.12
N VAL A 279 45.76 13.34 25.34
CA VAL A 279 44.80 12.34 25.85
C VAL A 279 43.34 12.79 25.75
N SER A 280 43.05 13.91 25.07
CA SER A 280 41.68 14.40 24.91
C SER A 280 40.83 13.49 24.01
N GLU A 281 41.46 12.81 23.06
CA GLU A 281 40.83 11.86 22.15
C GLU A 281 41.60 10.52 22.16
N LEU A 282 40.95 9.47 22.65
CA LEU A 282 41.51 8.11 22.72
C LEU A 282 40.64 7.07 21.98
N ARG A 283 39.78 7.48 21.05
CA ARG A 283 38.81 6.57 20.42
C ARG A 283 39.50 5.51 19.59
N ILE A 284 40.45 5.91 18.75
CA ILE A 284 41.20 4.96 17.89
C ILE A 284 42.20 4.16 18.73
N VAL A 285 42.81 4.82 19.71
CA VAL A 285 43.66 4.18 20.72
C VAL A 285 42.92 3.03 21.42
N ASN A 286 41.69 3.28 21.86
CA ASN A 286 40.84 2.26 22.49
C ASN A 286 40.51 1.09 21.53
N LYS A 287 40.53 1.29 20.20
CA LYS A 287 40.36 0.20 19.23
C LYS A 287 41.55 -0.74 19.19
N VAL A 288 42.76 -0.25 19.46
CA VAL A 288 43.95 -1.08 19.67
C VAL A 288 43.79 -1.91 20.95
N TYR A 289 43.46 -1.25 22.06
CA TYR A 289 43.21 -1.89 23.35
C TYR A 289 42.16 -3.00 23.23
N THR A 290 41.02 -2.71 22.59
CA THR A 290 39.95 -3.67 22.32
C THR A 290 40.45 -4.86 21.48
N ALA A 291 41.32 -4.63 20.49
CA ALA A 291 41.84 -5.69 19.64
C ALA A 291 42.72 -6.66 20.44
N VAL A 292 43.60 -6.13 21.31
CA VAL A 292 44.44 -6.93 22.21
C VAL A 292 43.59 -7.75 23.18
N TYR A 293 42.60 -7.11 23.82
CA TYR A 293 41.68 -7.78 24.74
C TYR A 293 40.83 -8.87 24.04
N ALA A 294 40.38 -8.62 22.82
CA ALA A 294 39.66 -9.63 22.03
C ALA A 294 40.51 -10.89 21.79
N VAL A 295 41.81 -10.71 21.51
CA VAL A 295 42.75 -11.84 21.39
C VAL A 295 42.91 -12.54 22.75
N ALA A 296 43.10 -11.80 23.83
CA ALA A 296 43.30 -12.36 25.17
C ALA A 296 42.09 -13.16 25.67
N HIS A 297 40.87 -12.64 25.52
CA HIS A 297 39.64 -13.36 25.85
C HIS A 297 39.45 -14.60 24.98
N THR A 298 39.78 -14.51 23.68
CA THR A 298 39.74 -15.68 22.81
C THR A 298 40.71 -16.75 23.28
N LEU A 299 41.95 -16.39 23.60
CA LEU A 299 42.95 -17.32 24.14
C LEU A 299 42.48 -17.92 25.46
N HIS A 300 41.93 -17.11 26.36
CA HIS A 300 41.41 -17.58 27.64
C HIS A 300 40.34 -18.65 27.45
N ASN A 301 39.36 -18.40 26.56
CA ASN A 301 38.32 -19.38 26.23
C ASN A 301 38.89 -20.66 25.61
N VAL A 302 39.93 -20.55 24.78
CA VAL A 302 40.60 -21.72 24.19
C VAL A 302 41.32 -22.54 25.26
N PHE A 303 41.99 -21.90 26.22
CA PHE A 303 42.68 -22.58 27.32
C PHE A 303 41.69 -23.22 28.31
N THR A 304 40.59 -22.55 28.64
CA THR A 304 39.58 -23.08 29.57
C THR A 304 38.74 -24.21 28.97
N SER A 305 38.42 -24.15 27.67
CA SER A 305 37.67 -25.21 26.97
C SER A 305 38.48 -26.47 26.67
N SER A 306 39.82 -26.41 26.75
CA SER A 306 40.71 -27.54 26.45
C SER A 306 41.04 -28.32 27.72
N THR A 307 40.06 -29.03 28.28
CA THR A 307 40.21 -29.81 29.53
C THR A 307 41.11 -31.05 29.41
N ASN A 308 41.64 -31.38 28.22
CA ASN A 308 42.46 -32.58 27.96
C ASN A 308 43.68 -32.35 27.05
N THR A 309 44.25 -31.14 26.99
CA THR A 309 45.58 -30.95 26.38
C THR A 309 46.66 -31.19 27.43
N SER A 310 47.65 -32.02 27.12
CA SER A 310 48.87 -32.19 27.92
C SER A 310 49.40 -30.82 28.35
N LYS A 311 49.59 -30.62 29.66
CA LYS A 311 50.14 -29.39 30.25
C LYS A 311 51.39 -28.98 29.46
N GLY A 312 51.28 -27.93 28.64
CA GLY A 312 52.41 -27.36 27.87
C GLY A 312 52.20 -27.16 26.36
N GLU A 313 51.13 -27.69 25.75
CA GLU A 313 50.91 -27.52 24.30
C GLU A 313 50.21 -26.19 23.93
N ARG A 314 50.81 -25.39 23.04
CA ARG A 314 50.29 -24.08 22.62
C ARG A 314 49.15 -24.24 21.59
N PRO A 315 48.07 -23.44 21.66
CA PRO A 315 46.95 -23.56 20.73
C PRO A 315 47.33 -23.13 19.31
N THR A 316 46.88 -23.87 18.29
CA THR A 316 47.13 -23.47 16.89
C THR A 316 46.35 -22.21 16.51
N PRO A 317 46.89 -21.34 15.62
CA PRO A 317 46.18 -20.14 15.15
C PRO A 317 44.79 -20.44 14.56
N GLN A 318 44.61 -21.61 13.95
CA GLN A 318 43.33 -22.06 13.40
C GLN A 318 42.27 -22.31 14.50
N LYS A 319 42.67 -22.92 15.62
CA LYS A 319 41.79 -23.15 16.77
C LYS A 319 41.39 -21.82 17.42
N VAL A 320 42.34 -20.90 17.56
CA VAL A 320 42.08 -19.53 18.04
C VAL A 320 41.13 -18.80 17.10
N CYS A 321 41.32 -18.89 15.78
CA CYS A 321 40.45 -18.26 14.78
C CYS A 321 39.01 -18.79 14.86
N LYS A 322 38.84 -20.11 15.02
CA LYS A 322 37.51 -20.72 15.20
C LYS A 322 36.82 -20.21 16.47
N SER A 323 37.54 -20.14 17.58
CA SER A 323 37.00 -19.60 18.84
C SER A 323 36.64 -18.11 18.70
N MET A 324 37.46 -17.32 18.00
CA MET A 324 37.19 -15.91 17.74
C MET A 324 35.93 -15.72 16.90
N LYS A 325 35.71 -16.56 15.88
CA LYS A 325 34.48 -16.55 15.07
C LYS A 325 33.25 -16.82 15.92
N ASN A 326 33.30 -17.81 16.80
CA ASN A 326 32.19 -18.14 17.69
C ASN A 326 31.91 -17.01 18.69
N ALA A 327 32.95 -16.36 19.22
CA ALA A 327 32.79 -15.20 20.10
C ALA A 327 32.19 -13.97 19.37
N THR A 328 32.44 -13.84 18.07
CA THR A 328 31.84 -12.78 17.22
C THR A 328 30.49 -13.15 16.60
N ASN A 329 30.05 -14.40 16.72
CA ASN A 329 28.81 -14.92 16.14
C ASN A 329 27.91 -15.42 17.28
N PRO A 330 27.20 -14.53 17.98
CA PRO A 330 26.16 -14.99 18.89
C PRO A 330 25.11 -15.75 18.08
N ASP A 331 24.61 -16.84 18.64
CA ASP A 331 23.49 -17.60 18.09
C ASP A 331 22.40 -16.65 17.58
N HIS A 332 21.89 -16.96 16.39
CA HIS A 332 20.82 -16.24 15.69
C HIS A 332 19.43 -16.43 16.38
N ASN A 333 19.39 -16.48 17.72
CA ASN A 333 18.21 -16.70 18.54
C ASN A 333 18.13 -15.74 19.74
N SER A 334 18.46 -14.46 19.51
CA SER A 334 17.87 -13.36 20.27
C SER A 334 16.79 -12.72 19.40
N ASP A 335 15.54 -12.85 19.87
CA ASP A 335 14.37 -12.11 19.43
C ASP A 335 14.72 -10.63 19.11
N PRO A 336 14.42 -10.09 17.92
CA PRO A 336 14.71 -8.72 17.55
C PRO A 336 13.65 -7.76 18.12
N THR A 337 13.40 -7.83 19.42
CA THR A 337 12.50 -6.89 20.09
C THR A 337 13.31 -5.86 20.87
N HIS A 338 13.40 -4.68 20.27
CA HIS A 338 13.96 -3.42 20.79
C HIS A 338 15.49 -3.24 20.79
N LEU A 339 16.05 -3.13 19.58
CA LEU A 339 17.09 -2.14 19.32
C LEU A 339 16.39 -0.82 18.96
N PRO A 340 16.77 0.35 19.53
CA PRO A 340 16.18 1.61 19.14
C PRO A 340 16.55 1.91 17.68
N VAL A 341 15.59 1.76 16.78
CA VAL A 341 15.76 2.11 15.37
C VAL A 341 15.54 3.62 15.27
N SER A 342 16.57 4.37 14.89
CA SER A 342 16.45 5.81 14.62
C SER A 342 15.80 6.01 13.25
N VAL A 343 14.48 5.82 13.19
CA VAL A 343 13.66 6.09 12.00
C VAL A 343 12.93 7.42 12.17
N CYS A 344 12.88 8.22 11.11
CA CYS A 344 12.16 9.50 11.15
C CYS A 344 10.64 9.29 11.14
N SER A 345 10.18 8.27 10.43
CA SER A 345 8.79 7.82 10.37
C SER A 345 8.78 6.29 10.39
N GLU A 346 7.82 5.71 11.11
CA GLU A 346 7.57 4.26 11.11
C GLU A 346 7.21 3.73 9.71
N SER A 347 7.34 2.42 9.50
CA SER A 347 6.91 1.80 8.24
C SER A 347 5.39 1.93 8.05
N CYS A 348 4.96 2.28 6.84
CA CYS A 348 3.57 2.46 6.51
C CYS A 348 2.87 1.10 6.32
N PRO A 349 1.72 0.87 7.00
CA PRO A 349 0.97 -0.37 6.86
C PRO A 349 0.30 -0.46 5.48
N PRO A 350 -0.05 -1.67 5.01
CA PRO A 350 -0.87 -1.85 3.82
C PRO A 350 -2.15 -1.01 3.88
N GLY A 351 -2.62 -0.54 2.73
CA GLY A 351 -3.73 0.41 2.60
C GLY A 351 -3.35 1.89 2.72
N THR A 352 -2.08 2.16 2.98
CA THR A 352 -1.52 3.52 2.99
C THR A 352 -0.39 3.67 1.98
N ARG A 353 -0.10 4.92 1.59
CA ARG A 353 1.06 5.31 0.78
C ARG A 353 1.94 6.31 1.52
N LYS A 354 3.23 6.28 1.22
CA LYS A 354 4.18 7.28 1.72
C LYS A 354 3.94 8.63 1.06
N ALA A 355 3.81 9.67 1.87
CA ALA A 355 3.86 11.06 1.43
C ALA A 355 4.99 11.77 2.14
N VAL A 356 6.03 12.17 1.38
CA VAL A 356 7.20 12.83 1.93
C VAL A 356 6.80 14.18 2.53
N GLN A 357 7.21 14.44 3.77
CA GLN A 357 6.97 15.72 4.43
C GLN A 357 7.74 16.83 3.70
N LYS A 358 7.04 17.88 3.27
CA LYS A 358 7.65 18.98 2.51
C LYS A 358 8.72 19.68 3.34
N GLY A 359 9.97 19.66 2.88
CA GLY A 359 11.12 20.26 3.58
C GLY A 359 11.85 19.33 4.56
N ARG A 360 11.50 18.03 4.65
CA ARG A 360 12.25 17.02 5.41
C ARG A 360 12.87 15.95 4.48
N PRO A 361 13.86 15.16 4.94
CA PRO A 361 14.44 14.06 4.16
C PRO A 361 13.41 13.02 3.71
N VAL A 362 13.66 12.33 2.59
CA VAL A 362 12.75 11.32 1.98
C VAL A 362 12.37 10.16 2.92
N CYS A 363 13.19 9.88 3.95
CA CYS A 363 12.88 8.91 5.00
C CYS A 363 11.88 9.41 6.07
N CYS A 364 11.49 10.70 6.02
CA CYS A 364 10.45 11.31 6.83
C CYS A 364 9.19 11.48 5.98
N TYR A 365 8.22 10.60 6.19
CA TYR A 365 6.97 10.57 5.44
C TYR A 365 5.78 10.38 6.37
N ASP A 366 4.63 10.86 5.93
CA ASP A 366 3.35 10.54 6.53
C ASP A 366 2.74 9.36 5.78
N CYS A 367 2.13 8.44 6.51
CA CYS A 367 1.35 7.36 5.94
C CYS A 367 -0.05 7.87 5.63
N ILE A 368 -0.29 8.21 4.37
CA ILE A 368 -1.57 8.72 3.91
C ILE A 368 -2.41 7.54 3.40
N PRO A 369 -3.66 7.35 3.87
CA PRO A 369 -4.53 6.32 3.32
C PRO A 369 -4.74 6.50 1.81
N CYS A 370 -4.78 5.39 1.07
CA CYS A 370 -5.04 5.41 -0.37
C CYS A 370 -6.35 6.12 -0.72
N ALA A 371 -6.48 6.73 -1.89
CA ALA A 371 -7.71 7.41 -2.27
C ALA A 371 -8.88 6.42 -2.47
N GLU A 372 -10.10 6.92 -2.57
CA GLU A 372 -11.26 6.06 -2.83
C GLU A 372 -11.13 5.31 -4.16
N GLY A 373 -11.40 4.00 -4.14
CA GLY A 373 -11.21 3.11 -5.29
C GLY A 373 -9.77 2.59 -5.49
N GLU A 374 -8.82 3.01 -4.65
CA GLU A 374 -7.43 2.58 -4.70
C GLU A 374 -7.04 1.71 -3.49
N ILE A 375 -6.08 0.82 -3.70
CA ILE A 375 -5.49 -0.03 -2.67
C ILE A 375 -3.96 0.04 -2.66
N SER A 376 -3.38 -0.42 -1.56
CA SER A 376 -1.95 -0.66 -1.40
C SER A 376 -1.76 -2.00 -0.69
N ASN A 377 -1.28 -3.02 -1.39
CA ASN A 377 -1.12 -4.37 -0.83
C ASN A 377 0.19 -4.54 -0.03
N GLY A 378 1.20 -3.72 -0.33
CA GLY A 378 2.53 -3.79 0.27
C GLY A 378 2.69 -2.79 1.41
N THR A 379 3.48 -3.18 2.41
CA THR A 379 4.08 -2.24 3.36
C THR A 379 4.97 -1.24 2.63
N ASP A 380 4.97 0.00 3.09
CA ASP A 380 5.88 1.04 2.59
C ASP A 380 5.69 1.46 1.12
N SER A 381 4.53 1.18 0.53
CA SER A 381 4.21 1.55 -0.85
C SER A 381 4.26 3.06 -1.08
N SER A 382 4.86 3.50 -2.19
CA SER A 382 4.92 4.92 -2.58
C SER A 382 3.67 5.39 -3.34
N ALA A 383 2.90 4.47 -3.91
CA ALA A 383 1.72 4.74 -4.71
C ALA A 383 0.62 3.72 -4.39
N CYS A 384 -0.63 4.14 -4.59
CA CYS A 384 -1.79 3.27 -4.55
C CYS A 384 -2.24 2.98 -6.00
N PHE A 385 -2.92 1.85 -6.18
CA PHE A 385 -3.40 1.42 -7.49
C PHE A 385 -4.89 1.11 -7.44
N SER A 386 -5.59 1.37 -8.55
CA SER A 386 -7.04 1.17 -8.66
C SER A 386 -7.41 -0.30 -8.81
N CYS A 387 -8.50 -0.71 -8.18
CA CYS A 387 -9.08 -2.05 -8.40
C CYS A 387 -9.72 -2.19 -9.79
N ASP A 388 -9.78 -3.42 -10.31
CA ASP A 388 -10.51 -3.76 -11.53
C ASP A 388 -12.01 -3.44 -11.40
N LEU A 389 -12.70 -3.30 -12.54
CA LEU A 389 -14.09 -2.80 -12.60
C LEU A 389 -15.10 -3.57 -11.73
N GLU A 390 -14.88 -4.87 -11.48
CA GLU A 390 -15.75 -5.72 -10.66
C GLU A 390 -15.41 -5.69 -9.16
N TYR A 391 -14.29 -5.09 -8.80
CA TYR A 391 -13.74 -5.08 -7.45
C TYR A 391 -13.69 -3.67 -6.86
N TRP A 392 -13.69 -3.61 -5.54
CA TRP A 392 -13.63 -2.40 -4.73
C TRP A 392 -12.65 -2.59 -3.58
N PRO A 393 -11.95 -1.55 -3.12
CA PRO A 393 -11.16 -1.61 -1.90
C PRO A 393 -11.98 -2.10 -0.71
N ASN A 394 -11.43 -2.97 0.12
CA ASN A 394 -11.98 -3.24 1.44
C ASN A 394 -11.84 -2.02 2.37
N GLU A 395 -12.45 -2.06 3.57
CA GLU A 395 -12.36 -0.95 4.54
C GLU A 395 -10.92 -0.56 4.88
N SER A 396 -10.02 -1.54 4.97
CA SER A 396 -8.59 -1.32 5.24
C SER A 396 -7.78 -0.85 4.02
N ARG A 397 -8.39 -0.80 2.82
CA ARG A 397 -7.76 -0.45 1.53
C ARG A 397 -6.52 -1.29 1.18
N ASP A 398 -6.40 -2.49 1.75
CA ASP A 398 -5.25 -3.40 1.56
C ASP A 398 -5.45 -4.38 0.39
N ARG A 399 -6.71 -4.64 0.01
CA ARG A 399 -7.06 -5.62 -1.03
C ARG A 399 -8.35 -5.23 -1.77
N CYS A 400 -8.44 -5.70 -3.00
CA CYS A 400 -9.63 -5.58 -3.83
C CYS A 400 -10.59 -6.73 -3.50
N VAL A 401 -11.80 -6.39 -3.04
CA VAL A 401 -12.91 -7.31 -2.78
C VAL A 401 -14.01 -7.11 -3.82
N LEU A 402 -14.80 -8.14 -4.11
CA LEU A 402 -15.93 -8.01 -5.04
C LEU A 402 -16.90 -6.94 -4.56
N LYS A 403 -17.32 -6.05 -5.47
CA LYS A 403 -18.31 -5.01 -5.18
C LYS A 403 -19.60 -5.64 -4.66
N VAL A 404 -20.22 -4.98 -3.68
CA VAL A 404 -21.51 -5.41 -3.16
C VAL A 404 -22.58 -5.22 -4.24
N VAL A 405 -23.39 -6.27 -4.45
CA VAL A 405 -24.48 -6.27 -5.43
C VAL A 405 -25.73 -5.68 -4.80
N GLU A 406 -26.26 -4.61 -5.39
CA GLU A 406 -27.44 -3.89 -4.92
C GLU A 406 -28.67 -4.20 -5.80
N PHE A 407 -29.77 -4.58 -5.16
CA PHE A 407 -31.09 -4.82 -5.75
C PHE A 407 -32.19 -4.56 -4.71
N LEU A 408 -33.46 -4.45 -5.11
CA LEU A 408 -34.56 -4.21 -4.17
C LEU A 408 -34.85 -5.49 -3.36
N THR A 409 -34.35 -5.54 -2.12
CA THR A 409 -34.52 -6.70 -1.22
C THR A 409 -35.85 -6.64 -0.45
N TYR A 410 -36.36 -7.80 -0.01
CA TYR A 410 -37.53 -7.89 0.87
C TYR A 410 -37.26 -7.33 2.27
N THR A 411 -35.99 -7.28 2.67
CA THR A 411 -35.53 -6.88 4.00
C THR A 411 -35.33 -5.37 4.15
N GLU A 412 -35.21 -4.64 3.04
CA GLU A 412 -35.10 -3.18 3.06
C GLU A 412 -36.46 -2.51 3.31
N ILE A 413 -36.44 -1.34 3.95
CA ILE A 413 -37.66 -0.59 4.33
C ILE A 413 -38.59 -0.37 3.13
N MET A 414 -38.04 0.06 1.99
CA MET A 414 -38.82 0.28 0.77
C MET A 414 -39.47 -1.01 0.27
N GLY A 415 -38.74 -2.13 0.27
CA GLY A 415 -39.25 -3.44 -0.12
C GLY A 415 -40.34 -3.95 0.83
N MET A 416 -40.14 -3.80 2.15
CA MET A 416 -41.12 -4.15 3.18
C MET A 416 -42.43 -3.38 3.00
N VAL A 417 -42.36 -2.06 2.83
CA VAL A 417 -43.55 -1.21 2.65
C VAL A 417 -44.33 -1.62 1.40
N LEU A 418 -43.65 -1.82 0.26
CA LEU A 418 -44.32 -2.24 -0.98
C LEU A 418 -44.95 -3.63 -0.88
N CYS A 419 -44.31 -4.57 -0.17
CA CYS A 419 -44.88 -5.89 0.11
C CYS A 419 -46.15 -5.80 0.95
N ILE A 420 -46.15 -4.99 2.01
CA ILE A 420 -47.31 -4.79 2.88
C ILE A 420 -48.51 -4.26 2.08
N PHE A 421 -48.30 -3.22 1.26
CA PHE A 421 -49.37 -2.68 0.43
C PHE A 421 -49.88 -3.67 -0.62
N SER A 422 -49.00 -4.48 -1.23
CA SER A 422 -49.43 -5.56 -2.12
C SER A 422 -50.30 -6.59 -1.38
N PHE A 423 -49.88 -7.02 -0.19
CA PHE A 423 -50.64 -8.00 0.61
C PHE A 423 -52.01 -7.45 1.05
N ILE A 424 -52.06 -6.18 1.45
CA ILE A 424 -53.32 -5.48 1.75
C ILE A 424 -54.23 -5.45 0.52
N GLY A 425 -53.69 -5.21 -0.67
CA GLY A 425 -54.46 -5.25 -1.93
C GLY A 425 -55.05 -6.63 -2.23
N VAL A 426 -54.26 -7.70 -2.08
CA VAL A 426 -54.74 -9.09 -2.23
C VAL A 426 -55.83 -9.40 -1.21
N LEU A 427 -55.64 -9.02 0.06
CA LEU A 427 -56.62 -9.23 1.12
C LEU A 427 -57.93 -8.47 0.84
N LEU A 428 -57.86 -7.20 0.45
CA LEU A 428 -59.04 -6.39 0.14
C LEU A 428 -59.79 -6.94 -1.09
N THR A 429 -59.08 -7.37 -2.13
CA THR A 429 -59.73 -8.00 -3.29
C THR A 429 -60.40 -9.32 -2.95
N ALA A 430 -59.81 -10.13 -2.07
CA ALA A 430 -60.42 -11.36 -1.56
C ALA A 430 -61.68 -11.08 -0.72
N ILE A 431 -61.63 -10.09 0.19
CA ILE A 431 -62.78 -9.66 1.00
C ILE A 431 -63.92 -9.18 0.12
N VAL A 432 -63.63 -8.32 -0.87
CA VAL A 432 -64.65 -7.82 -1.82
C VAL A 432 -65.23 -8.98 -2.65
N SER A 433 -64.38 -9.91 -3.11
CA SER A 433 -64.83 -11.10 -3.85
C SER A 433 -65.75 -11.99 -3.01
N LEU A 434 -65.40 -12.25 -1.75
CA LEU A 434 -66.23 -13.00 -0.82
C LEU A 434 -67.57 -12.31 -0.58
N LEU A 435 -67.55 -10.99 -0.34
CA LEU A 435 -68.76 -10.20 -0.12
C LEU A 435 -69.71 -10.24 -1.32
N PHE A 436 -69.16 -10.11 -2.54
CA PHE A 436 -69.91 -10.22 -3.78
C PHE A 436 -70.43 -11.64 -4.04
N TYR A 437 -69.69 -12.67 -3.61
CA TYR A 437 -70.12 -14.06 -3.69
C TYR A 437 -71.29 -14.35 -2.75
N LEU A 438 -71.19 -13.92 -1.49
CA LEU A 438 -72.26 -14.07 -0.49
C LEU A 438 -73.54 -13.32 -0.90
N HIS A 439 -73.40 -12.16 -1.53
CA HIS A 439 -74.52 -11.33 -1.99
C HIS A 439 -74.78 -11.44 -3.50
N LYS A 440 -74.39 -12.56 -4.13
CA LYS A 440 -74.48 -12.74 -5.60
C LYS A 440 -75.91 -12.61 -6.15
N GLU A 441 -76.90 -12.98 -5.36
CA GLU A 441 -78.32 -12.88 -5.74
C GLU A 441 -78.90 -11.46 -5.61
N THR A 442 -78.15 -10.51 -5.04
CA THR A 442 -78.63 -9.14 -4.90
C THR A 442 -78.70 -8.42 -6.25
N PRO A 443 -79.71 -7.56 -6.46
CA PRO A 443 -79.94 -6.94 -7.77
C PRO A 443 -78.78 -6.05 -8.20
N ILE A 444 -78.03 -5.42 -7.28
CA ILE A 444 -76.83 -4.63 -7.58
C ILE A 444 -75.70 -5.46 -8.23
N VAL A 445 -75.48 -6.69 -7.74
CA VAL A 445 -74.40 -7.57 -8.24
C VAL A 445 -74.83 -8.22 -9.56
N ARG A 446 -76.11 -8.58 -9.68
CA ARG A 446 -76.66 -9.26 -10.87
C ARG A 446 -76.88 -8.31 -12.06
N ALA A 447 -77.33 -7.07 -11.84
CA ALA A 447 -77.53 -6.09 -12.91
C ALA A 447 -76.22 -5.67 -13.59
N ASN A 448 -75.10 -5.76 -12.85
CA ASN A 448 -73.79 -5.32 -13.28
C ASN A 448 -72.88 -6.47 -13.74
N ASN A 449 -73.43 -7.38 -14.56
CA ASN A 449 -72.79 -8.59 -15.07
C ASN A 449 -71.77 -9.19 -14.07
N SER A 450 -72.31 -9.97 -13.12
CA SER A 450 -71.52 -10.53 -12.02
C SER A 450 -70.23 -11.23 -12.46
N GLU A 451 -70.22 -11.90 -13.61
CA GLU A 451 -69.04 -12.60 -14.14
C GLU A 451 -67.89 -11.65 -14.50
N LEU A 452 -68.15 -10.55 -15.20
CA LEU A 452 -67.14 -9.53 -15.51
C LEU A 452 -66.60 -8.87 -14.23
N SER A 453 -67.44 -8.71 -13.21
CA SER A 453 -67.04 -8.17 -11.91
C SER A 453 -66.10 -9.12 -11.16
N PHE A 454 -66.39 -10.43 -11.16
CA PHE A 454 -65.48 -11.43 -10.59
C PHE A 454 -64.18 -11.57 -11.39
N LEU A 455 -64.24 -11.54 -12.72
CA LEU A 455 -63.04 -11.54 -13.57
C LEU A 455 -62.17 -10.30 -13.34
N LEU A 456 -62.79 -9.13 -13.14
CA LEU A 456 -62.08 -7.91 -12.78
C LEU A 456 -61.40 -8.03 -11.41
N LEU A 457 -62.09 -8.54 -10.38
CA LEU A 457 -61.49 -8.76 -9.05
C LEU A 457 -60.36 -9.79 -9.07
N PHE A 458 -60.50 -10.87 -9.84
CA PHE A 458 -59.44 -11.85 -10.06
C PHE A 458 -58.23 -11.19 -10.74
N SER A 459 -58.45 -10.41 -11.80
CA SER A 459 -57.36 -9.69 -12.48
C SER A 459 -56.66 -8.69 -11.56
N LEU A 460 -57.40 -7.97 -10.71
CA LEU A 460 -56.82 -7.05 -9.73
C LEU A 460 -55.99 -7.79 -8.67
N SER A 461 -56.44 -8.95 -8.21
CA SER A 461 -55.67 -9.82 -7.33
C SER A 461 -54.34 -10.23 -7.98
N LEU A 462 -54.37 -10.63 -9.26
CA LEU A 462 -53.15 -10.92 -10.03
C LEU A 462 -52.25 -9.69 -10.21
N CYS A 463 -52.81 -8.49 -10.37
CA CYS A 463 -52.04 -7.23 -10.41
C CYS A 463 -51.35 -6.93 -9.08
N PHE A 464 -51.96 -7.23 -7.94
CA PHE A 464 -51.28 -7.07 -6.66
C PHE A 464 -50.18 -8.12 -6.47
N VAL A 465 -50.44 -9.38 -6.85
CA VAL A 465 -49.46 -10.47 -6.77
C VAL A 465 -48.28 -10.24 -7.71
N CYS A 466 -48.48 -9.67 -8.89
CA CYS A 466 -47.38 -9.46 -9.83
C CYS A 466 -46.28 -8.54 -9.28
N SER A 467 -46.60 -7.64 -8.34
CA SER A 467 -45.61 -6.81 -7.63
C SER A 467 -44.52 -7.64 -6.93
N PHE A 468 -44.81 -8.85 -6.47
CA PHE A 468 -43.81 -9.70 -5.82
C PHE A 468 -42.72 -10.19 -6.78
N ILE A 469 -43.02 -10.33 -8.08
CA ILE A 469 -42.05 -10.72 -9.11
C ILE A 469 -40.96 -9.64 -9.30
N PHE A 470 -41.26 -8.40 -8.91
CA PHE A 470 -40.35 -7.27 -9.01
C PHE A 470 -39.36 -7.19 -7.83
N ILE A 471 -39.66 -7.85 -6.70
CA ILE A 471 -38.87 -7.75 -5.46
C ILE A 471 -37.97 -9.00 -5.36
N GLY A 472 -36.74 -8.83 -4.90
CA GLY A 472 -35.75 -9.90 -4.79
C GLY A 472 -34.72 -9.90 -5.92
N ARG A 473 -33.83 -10.90 -5.88
CA ARG A 473 -32.67 -10.99 -6.76
C ARG A 473 -33.10 -11.26 -8.21
N PRO A 474 -32.71 -10.43 -9.19
CA PRO A 474 -32.99 -10.68 -10.60
C PRO A 474 -32.35 -11.98 -11.08
N THR A 475 -33.19 -12.88 -11.59
CA THR A 475 -32.81 -14.12 -12.30
C THR A 475 -33.32 -14.05 -13.73
N GLU A 476 -32.84 -14.93 -14.62
CA GLU A 476 -33.34 -15.01 -15.99
C GLU A 476 -34.87 -15.11 -16.05
N TRP A 477 -35.45 -16.03 -15.26
CA TRP A 477 -36.90 -16.20 -15.17
C TRP A 477 -37.60 -14.99 -14.56
N SER A 478 -37.05 -14.37 -13.51
CA SER A 478 -37.65 -13.17 -12.90
C SER A 478 -37.68 -12.01 -13.89
N CYS A 479 -36.61 -11.78 -14.64
CA CYS A 479 -36.54 -10.71 -15.65
C CYS A 479 -37.53 -10.92 -16.80
N MET A 480 -37.65 -12.16 -17.29
CA MET A 480 -38.62 -12.49 -18.34
C MET A 480 -40.07 -12.31 -17.87
N LEU A 481 -40.40 -12.75 -16.65
CA LEU A 481 -41.76 -12.71 -16.12
C LEU A 481 -42.20 -11.32 -15.67
N ARG A 482 -41.28 -10.48 -15.16
CA ARG A 482 -41.60 -9.18 -14.56
C ARG A 482 -42.47 -8.29 -15.45
N HIS A 483 -42.00 -7.97 -16.66
CA HIS A 483 -42.70 -7.06 -17.57
C HIS A 483 -43.83 -7.75 -18.35
N THR A 484 -43.74 -9.06 -18.59
CA THR A 484 -44.74 -9.82 -19.34
C THR A 484 -45.96 -10.15 -18.48
N ALA A 485 -45.76 -10.63 -17.25
CA ALA A 485 -46.84 -10.87 -16.30
C ALA A 485 -47.60 -9.58 -15.98
N PHE A 486 -46.88 -8.49 -15.68
CA PHE A 486 -47.46 -7.17 -15.50
C PHE A 486 -48.30 -6.72 -16.71
N GLY A 487 -47.76 -6.86 -17.93
CA GLY A 487 -48.46 -6.44 -19.14
C GLY A 487 -49.74 -7.23 -19.41
N ILE A 488 -49.72 -8.55 -19.17
CA ILE A 488 -50.88 -9.44 -19.40
C ILE A 488 -51.98 -9.17 -18.37
N THR A 489 -51.63 -9.04 -17.08
CA THR A 489 -52.62 -8.81 -16.01
C THR A 489 -53.32 -7.46 -16.17
N PHE A 490 -52.59 -6.41 -16.54
CA PHE A 490 -53.18 -5.09 -16.76
C PHE A 490 -54.09 -5.05 -17.99
N VAL A 491 -53.73 -5.72 -19.10
CA VAL A 491 -54.62 -5.83 -20.26
C VAL A 491 -55.88 -6.59 -19.88
N LEU A 492 -55.79 -7.70 -19.14
CA LEU A 492 -56.96 -8.42 -18.64
C LEU A 492 -57.88 -7.50 -17.80
N CYS A 493 -57.29 -6.69 -16.92
CA CYS A 493 -58.02 -5.74 -16.10
C CYS A 493 -58.74 -4.67 -16.94
N ILE A 494 -58.02 -3.99 -17.83
CA ILE A 494 -58.57 -2.91 -18.67
C ILE A 494 -59.58 -3.47 -19.66
N SER A 495 -59.38 -4.66 -20.22
CA SER A 495 -60.36 -5.34 -21.08
C SER A 495 -61.67 -5.61 -20.32
N CYS A 496 -61.61 -6.00 -19.04
CA CYS A 496 -62.79 -6.13 -18.20
C CYS A 496 -63.49 -4.79 -17.98
N VAL A 497 -62.75 -3.72 -17.67
CA VAL A 497 -63.32 -2.36 -17.51
C VAL A 497 -63.95 -1.85 -18.81
N LEU A 498 -63.30 -2.08 -19.95
CA LEU A 498 -63.81 -1.78 -21.27
C LEU A 498 -65.12 -2.54 -21.55
N GLY A 499 -65.16 -3.84 -21.22
CA GLY A 499 -66.37 -4.65 -21.29
C GLY A 499 -67.52 -4.04 -20.48
N LYS A 500 -67.27 -3.65 -19.23
CA LYS A 500 -68.28 -2.97 -18.38
C LYS A 500 -68.72 -1.62 -18.95
N THR A 501 -67.78 -0.84 -19.49
CA THR A 501 -68.05 0.47 -20.09
C THR A 501 -68.95 0.33 -21.32
N ILE A 502 -68.69 -0.66 -22.16
CA ILE A 502 -69.54 -0.97 -23.32
C ILE A 502 -70.94 -1.42 -22.86
N VAL A 503 -71.06 -2.23 -21.81
CA VAL A 503 -72.37 -2.63 -21.25
C VAL A 503 -73.18 -1.41 -20.81
N VAL A 504 -72.57 -0.46 -20.11
CA VAL A 504 -73.23 0.80 -19.70
C VAL A 504 -73.69 1.61 -20.91
N LEU A 505 -72.86 1.74 -21.95
CA LEU A 505 -73.21 2.45 -23.19
C LEU A 505 -74.35 1.76 -23.96
N MET A 506 -74.35 0.42 -24.01
CA MET A 506 -75.36 -0.37 -24.72
C MET A 506 -76.69 -0.43 -23.97
N ALA A 507 -76.67 -0.46 -22.63
CA ALA A 507 -77.87 -0.36 -21.81
C ALA A 507 -78.68 0.91 -22.11
N PHE A 508 -77.99 2.03 -22.34
CA PHE A 508 -78.62 3.28 -22.75
C PHE A 508 -79.04 3.28 -24.24
N ARG A 509 -78.21 2.77 -25.16
CA ARG A 509 -78.61 2.67 -26.58
C ARG A 509 -79.83 1.78 -26.82
N ALA A 510 -80.05 0.80 -25.95
CA ALA A 510 -81.21 -0.09 -26.01
C ALA A 510 -82.52 0.55 -25.52
N THR A 511 -82.48 1.71 -24.85
CA THR A 511 -83.70 2.46 -24.49
C THR A 511 -84.21 3.37 -25.61
N LEU A 512 -83.44 3.53 -26.71
CA LEU A 512 -83.88 4.22 -27.92
C LEU A 512 -84.74 3.30 -28.81
N PRO A 513 -85.93 3.73 -29.26
CA PRO A 513 -86.83 2.89 -30.05
C PRO A 513 -86.18 2.53 -31.41
N GLY A 514 -86.16 1.23 -31.75
CA GLY A 514 -85.70 0.71 -33.05
C GLY A 514 -84.31 0.06 -33.08
N SER A 515 -83.60 -0.08 -31.95
CA SER A 515 -82.23 -0.61 -31.94
C SER A 515 -82.16 -2.09 -31.51
N ASN A 516 -81.62 -2.97 -32.37
CA ASN A 516 -81.46 -4.42 -32.09
C ASN A 516 -80.07 -4.76 -31.51
N VAL A 517 -79.37 -3.75 -30.98
CA VAL A 517 -77.93 -3.81 -30.62
C VAL A 517 -77.66 -4.72 -29.41
N MET A 518 -78.65 -4.92 -28.53
CA MET A 518 -78.50 -5.75 -27.33
C MET A 518 -78.32 -7.25 -27.65
N LYS A 519 -78.83 -7.74 -28.80
CA LYS A 519 -78.62 -9.14 -29.24
C LYS A 519 -77.17 -9.41 -29.63
N TRP A 520 -76.45 -8.41 -30.14
CA TRP A 520 -75.07 -8.54 -30.62
C TRP A 520 -74.04 -8.46 -29.48
N PHE A 521 -74.42 -7.93 -28.31
CA PHE A 521 -73.53 -7.69 -27.17
C PHE A 521 -73.91 -8.49 -25.91
N GLY A 522 -74.26 -9.77 -26.08
CA GLY A 522 -74.55 -10.68 -24.96
C GLY A 522 -73.32 -11.04 -24.10
N PRO A 523 -73.51 -11.74 -22.95
CA PRO A 523 -72.42 -12.12 -22.03
C PRO A 523 -71.29 -12.93 -22.71
N LEU A 524 -71.64 -13.78 -23.68
CA LEU A 524 -70.67 -14.55 -24.46
C LEU A 524 -69.76 -13.66 -25.30
N GLN A 525 -70.31 -12.63 -25.95
CA GLN A 525 -69.54 -11.68 -26.76
C GLN A 525 -68.60 -10.83 -25.90
N GLN A 526 -69.02 -10.48 -24.67
CA GLN A 526 -68.19 -9.76 -23.71
C GLN A 526 -66.99 -10.61 -23.27
N ARG A 527 -67.19 -11.91 -23.00
CA ARG A 527 -66.11 -12.86 -22.69
C ARG A 527 -65.15 -13.01 -23.87
N LEU A 528 -65.68 -13.17 -25.08
CA LEU A 528 -64.86 -13.28 -26.29
C LEU A 528 -64.03 -12.02 -26.53
N ASN A 529 -64.59 -10.82 -26.27
CA ASN A 529 -63.84 -9.57 -26.38
C ASN A 529 -62.65 -9.51 -25.39
N VAL A 530 -62.88 -9.85 -24.12
CA VAL A 530 -61.82 -9.88 -23.10
C VAL A 530 -60.72 -10.89 -23.48
N VAL A 531 -61.12 -12.10 -23.87
CA VAL A 531 -60.18 -13.16 -24.29
C VAL A 531 -59.41 -12.76 -25.55
N SER A 532 -60.06 -12.13 -26.53
CA SER A 532 -59.40 -11.72 -27.78
C SER A 532 -58.35 -10.63 -27.56
N LEU A 533 -58.69 -9.59 -26.78
CA LEU A 533 -57.76 -8.50 -26.45
C LEU A 533 -56.57 -8.99 -25.63
N THR A 534 -56.82 -9.89 -24.66
CA THR A 534 -55.74 -10.50 -23.87
C THR A 534 -54.89 -11.47 -24.68
N LEU A 535 -55.46 -12.22 -25.62
CA LEU A 535 -54.72 -13.11 -26.51
C LEU A 535 -53.74 -12.34 -27.41
N ILE A 536 -54.14 -11.19 -27.96
CA ILE A 536 -53.25 -10.30 -28.73
C ILE A 536 -52.04 -9.90 -27.86
N LYS A 537 -52.27 -9.56 -26.59
CA LYS A 537 -51.20 -9.23 -25.65
C LYS A 537 -50.25 -10.40 -25.40
N VAL A 538 -50.79 -11.60 -25.20
CA VAL A 538 -49.99 -12.82 -25.01
C VAL A 538 -49.10 -13.07 -26.23
N ILE A 539 -49.63 -12.91 -27.45
CA ILE A 539 -48.85 -13.06 -28.69
C ILE A 539 -47.71 -12.03 -28.73
N ILE A 540 -47.97 -10.76 -28.42
CA ILE A 540 -46.93 -9.71 -28.36
C ILE A 540 -45.83 -10.09 -27.36
N CYS A 541 -46.21 -10.58 -26.17
CA CYS A 541 -45.24 -11.01 -25.15
C CYS A 541 -44.43 -12.23 -25.58
N VAL A 542 -45.05 -13.24 -26.22
CA VAL A 542 -44.34 -14.42 -26.73
C VAL A 542 -43.34 -14.03 -27.83
N LEU A 543 -43.73 -13.17 -28.76
CA LEU A 543 -42.82 -12.65 -29.79
C LEU A 543 -41.64 -11.89 -29.17
N TRP A 544 -41.89 -11.06 -28.15
CA TRP A 544 -40.80 -10.35 -27.47
C TRP A 544 -39.84 -11.31 -26.76
N LEU A 545 -40.36 -12.28 -26.00
CA LEU A 545 -39.54 -13.25 -25.26
C LEU A 545 -38.77 -14.22 -26.17
N THR A 546 -39.27 -14.52 -27.36
CA THR A 546 -38.59 -15.44 -28.30
C THR A 546 -37.50 -14.76 -29.12
N ILE A 547 -37.69 -13.50 -29.49
CA ILE A 547 -36.73 -12.77 -30.34
C ILE A 547 -35.62 -12.13 -29.48
N TYR A 548 -35.98 -11.40 -28.43
CA TYR A 548 -35.03 -10.64 -27.59
C TYR A 548 -35.49 -10.67 -26.11
N PRO A 549 -35.31 -11.79 -25.40
CA PRO A 549 -35.74 -11.92 -24.01
C PRO A 549 -34.99 -10.96 -23.07
N PRO A 550 -35.66 -10.41 -22.04
CA PRO A 550 -35.00 -9.69 -20.96
C PRO A 550 -34.08 -10.61 -20.14
N PHE A 551 -32.90 -10.12 -19.77
CA PHE A 551 -31.88 -10.89 -19.05
C PHE A 551 -31.26 -10.09 -17.90
N PRO A 552 -30.74 -10.75 -16.84
CA PRO A 552 -30.07 -10.06 -15.75
C PRO A 552 -28.74 -9.45 -16.23
N TYR A 553 -28.53 -8.18 -15.93
CA TYR A 553 -27.36 -7.42 -16.34
C TYR A 553 -26.76 -6.69 -15.14
N MET A 554 -25.44 -6.73 -15.03
CA MET A 554 -24.68 -6.02 -14.00
C MET A 554 -24.26 -4.67 -14.54
N ASN A 555 -24.90 -3.61 -14.05
CA ASN A 555 -24.55 -2.26 -14.42
C ASN A 555 -23.43 -1.73 -13.52
N LEU A 556 -22.27 -1.50 -14.15
CA LEU A 556 -21.05 -1.02 -13.52
C LEU A 556 -20.86 0.51 -13.65
N SER A 557 -21.77 1.21 -14.33
CA SER A 557 -21.55 2.59 -14.79
C SER A 557 -22.08 3.67 -13.84
N TYR A 558 -23.06 3.36 -12.98
CA TYR A 558 -23.79 4.38 -12.22
C TYR A 558 -23.11 4.77 -10.90
N TYR A 559 -22.51 3.81 -10.19
CA TYR A 559 -21.77 4.04 -8.95
C TYR A 559 -20.47 3.25 -8.98
N ARG A 560 -19.35 3.89 -8.60
CA ARG A 560 -18.03 3.23 -8.63
C ARG A 560 -17.89 2.16 -7.55
N GLU A 561 -18.60 2.27 -6.43
CA GLU A 561 -18.45 1.39 -5.25
C GLU A 561 -19.40 0.19 -5.20
N LYS A 562 -20.41 0.12 -6.09
CA LYS A 562 -21.47 -0.92 -6.04
C LYS A 562 -21.81 -1.44 -7.42
N ILE A 563 -22.22 -2.69 -7.49
CA ILE A 563 -22.78 -3.29 -8.70
C ILE A 563 -24.30 -3.21 -8.59
N ILE A 564 -24.95 -2.50 -9.52
CA ILE A 564 -26.42 -2.54 -9.60
C ILE A 564 -26.79 -3.74 -10.45
N LEU A 565 -27.50 -4.70 -9.84
CA LEU A 565 -28.05 -5.84 -10.57
C LEU A 565 -29.48 -5.50 -11.02
N GLU A 566 -29.64 -5.34 -12.32
CA GLU A 566 -30.90 -4.96 -12.95
C GLU A 566 -31.28 -5.94 -14.08
N CYS A 567 -32.51 -5.84 -14.58
CA CYS A 567 -32.94 -6.60 -15.76
C CYS A 567 -32.77 -5.72 -16.99
N ASN A 568 -31.88 -6.11 -17.90
CA ASN A 568 -31.82 -5.49 -19.21
C ASN A 568 -33.07 -5.89 -20.01
N LEU A 569 -33.68 -4.93 -20.69
CA LEU A 569 -34.91 -5.13 -21.46
C LEU A 569 -34.69 -6.01 -22.71
N GLY A 570 -33.44 -6.21 -23.16
CA GLY A 570 -33.08 -6.91 -24.40
C GLY A 570 -33.44 -6.09 -25.65
N SER A 571 -34.74 -5.81 -25.82
CA SER A 571 -35.28 -4.94 -26.87
C SER A 571 -36.13 -3.82 -26.28
N ALA A 572 -35.64 -2.58 -26.40
CA ALA A 572 -36.41 -1.40 -26.05
C ALA A 572 -37.72 -1.32 -26.86
N LEU A 573 -37.68 -1.73 -28.14
CA LEU A 573 -38.86 -1.78 -29.00
C LEU A 573 -39.92 -2.74 -28.43
N GLY A 574 -39.52 -3.91 -27.94
CA GLY A 574 -40.44 -4.87 -27.32
C GLY A 574 -41.12 -4.30 -26.08
N PHE A 575 -40.34 -3.70 -25.18
CA PHE A 575 -40.87 -3.04 -23.97
C PHE A 575 -41.88 -1.93 -24.29
N TRP A 576 -41.54 -1.01 -25.21
CA TRP A 576 -42.44 0.08 -25.60
C TRP A 576 -43.66 -0.41 -26.37
N THR A 577 -43.57 -1.51 -27.11
CA THR A 577 -44.73 -2.15 -27.77
C THR A 577 -45.70 -2.72 -26.72
N VAL A 578 -45.17 -3.36 -25.67
CA VAL A 578 -45.97 -3.86 -24.55
C VAL A 578 -46.66 -2.69 -23.83
N LEU A 579 -45.95 -1.64 -23.42
CA LEU A 579 -46.58 -0.49 -22.77
C LEU A 579 -47.54 0.27 -23.70
N GLY A 580 -47.17 0.44 -24.96
CA GLY A 580 -47.97 1.15 -25.97
C GLY A 580 -49.33 0.50 -26.21
N TYR A 581 -49.39 -0.83 -26.31
CA TYR A 581 -50.66 -1.55 -26.43
C TYR A 581 -51.57 -1.32 -25.20
N THR A 582 -51.00 -1.39 -23.99
CA THR A 582 -51.75 -1.13 -22.75
C THR A 582 -52.26 0.32 -22.69
N GLY A 583 -51.41 1.28 -23.08
CA GLY A 583 -51.78 2.70 -23.15
C GLY A 583 -52.86 3.01 -24.19
N LEU A 584 -52.78 2.40 -25.38
CA LEU A 584 -53.82 2.56 -26.41
C LEU A 584 -55.17 2.02 -25.93
N LEU A 585 -55.18 0.86 -25.29
CA LEU A 585 -56.39 0.27 -24.73
C LEU A 585 -56.94 1.12 -23.57
N SER A 586 -56.08 1.67 -22.71
CA SER A 586 -56.51 2.52 -21.60
C SER A 586 -57.10 3.86 -22.09
N ILE A 587 -56.52 4.47 -23.13
CA ILE A 587 -57.06 5.70 -23.74
C ILE A 587 -58.42 5.41 -24.38
N LEU A 588 -58.56 4.32 -25.14
CA LEU A 588 -59.84 3.91 -25.72
C LEU A 588 -60.91 3.72 -24.63
N CYS A 589 -60.55 3.01 -23.56
CA CYS A 589 -61.44 2.79 -22.42
C CYS A 589 -61.80 4.11 -21.71
N PHE A 590 -60.84 5.02 -21.53
CA PHE A 590 -61.08 6.34 -20.94
C PHE A 590 -62.03 7.19 -21.79
N VAL A 591 -61.83 7.24 -23.11
CA VAL A 591 -62.70 7.99 -24.04
C VAL A 591 -64.14 7.46 -23.98
N LEU A 592 -64.32 6.14 -24.04
CA LEU A 592 -65.65 5.54 -23.95
C LEU A 592 -66.30 5.77 -22.58
N ALA A 593 -65.54 5.67 -21.49
CA ALA A 593 -66.04 5.96 -20.15
C ALA A 593 -66.44 7.44 -20.01
N PHE A 594 -65.65 8.35 -20.58
CA PHE A 594 -65.93 9.78 -20.58
C PHE A 594 -67.23 10.11 -21.32
N PHE A 595 -67.54 9.43 -22.42
CA PHE A 595 -68.85 9.57 -23.06
C PHE A 595 -69.98 9.00 -22.20
N ALA A 596 -69.76 7.85 -21.54
CA ALA A 596 -70.73 7.23 -20.66
C ALA A 596 -71.10 8.10 -19.44
N ARG A 597 -70.21 9.02 -19.00
CA ARG A 597 -70.44 9.89 -17.83
C ARG A 597 -71.65 10.83 -17.96
N LYS A 598 -72.05 11.17 -19.19
CA LYS A 598 -73.18 12.07 -19.47
C LYS A 598 -74.53 11.36 -19.42
N LEU A 599 -74.53 10.03 -19.28
CA LEU A 599 -75.76 9.25 -19.25
C LEU A 599 -76.44 9.37 -17.87
N PRO A 600 -77.76 9.62 -17.82
CA PRO A 600 -78.51 9.59 -16.57
C PRO A 600 -78.68 8.14 -16.13
N ASP A 601 -77.88 7.71 -15.15
CA ASP A 601 -78.01 6.43 -14.45
C ASP A 601 -78.31 6.71 -12.97
N ASN A 602 -79.26 5.96 -12.39
CA ASN A 602 -79.62 6.07 -10.97
C ASN A 602 -78.44 5.73 -10.05
N PHE A 603 -77.44 5.02 -10.58
CA PHE A 603 -76.18 4.74 -9.93
C PHE A 603 -75.09 5.43 -10.75
N ASN A 604 -74.31 6.33 -10.15
CA ASN A 604 -73.22 7.08 -10.79
C ASN A 604 -72.03 6.18 -11.25
N GLU A 605 -72.28 4.93 -11.63
CA GLU A 605 -71.30 3.92 -12.01
C GLU A 605 -70.41 4.37 -13.17
N ALA A 606 -70.99 4.96 -14.22
CA ALA A 606 -70.22 5.51 -15.33
C ALA A 606 -69.22 6.60 -14.88
N LYS A 607 -69.59 7.41 -13.88
CA LYS A 607 -68.71 8.46 -13.32
C LYS A 607 -67.55 7.84 -12.54
N PHE A 608 -67.81 6.81 -11.73
CA PHE A 608 -66.77 6.10 -10.98
C PHE A 608 -65.80 5.34 -11.89
N ILE A 609 -66.30 4.71 -12.96
CA ILE A 609 -65.46 4.06 -13.98
C ILE A 609 -64.58 5.12 -14.66
N THR A 610 -65.15 6.27 -15.05
CA THR A 610 -64.37 7.37 -15.65
C THR A 610 -63.27 7.89 -14.72
N PHE A 611 -63.60 8.09 -13.44
CA PHE A 611 -62.62 8.55 -12.44
C PHE A 611 -61.50 7.52 -12.22
N SER A 612 -61.85 6.23 -12.19
CA SER A 612 -60.87 5.15 -12.08
C SER A 612 -59.90 5.09 -13.26
N MET A 613 -60.41 5.29 -14.48
CA MET A 613 -59.59 5.34 -15.70
C MET A 613 -58.76 6.62 -15.80
N LEU A 614 -59.25 7.74 -15.25
CA LEU A 614 -58.48 8.97 -15.14
C LEU A 614 -57.27 8.79 -14.22
N ILE A 615 -57.46 8.19 -13.03
CA ILE A 615 -56.36 7.86 -12.11
C ILE A 615 -55.36 6.94 -12.79
N PHE A 616 -55.84 5.89 -13.46
CA PHE A 616 -55.00 4.97 -14.21
C PHE A 616 -54.11 5.71 -15.23
N CYS A 617 -54.72 6.50 -16.12
CA CYS A 617 -53.98 7.23 -17.14
C CYS A 617 -52.99 8.24 -16.53
N ALA A 618 -53.37 8.95 -15.46
CA ALA A 618 -52.49 9.91 -14.79
C ALA A 618 -51.25 9.24 -14.18
N VAL A 619 -51.42 8.10 -13.50
CA VAL A 619 -50.32 7.33 -12.91
C VAL A 619 -49.34 6.83 -13.97
N TRP A 620 -49.83 6.33 -15.11
CA TRP A 620 -48.97 5.84 -16.18
C TRP A 620 -48.29 6.95 -16.99
N LEU A 621 -48.90 8.13 -17.09
CA LEU A 621 -48.26 9.31 -17.67
C LEU A 621 -47.12 9.84 -16.78
N THR A 622 -47.29 9.85 -15.46
CA THR A 622 -46.24 10.29 -14.52
C THR A 622 -45.15 9.24 -14.32
N PHE A 623 -45.47 7.95 -14.53
CA PHE A 623 -44.52 6.84 -14.48
C PHE A 623 -43.37 7.00 -15.49
N ILE A 624 -43.65 7.41 -16.74
CA ILE A 624 -42.65 7.48 -17.81
C ILE A 624 -41.44 8.36 -17.45
N PRO A 625 -41.61 9.64 -17.06
CA PRO A 625 -40.48 10.48 -16.67
C PRO A 625 -39.81 10.00 -15.39
N ALA A 626 -40.56 9.46 -14.42
CA ALA A 626 -40.00 8.92 -13.17
C ALA A 626 -39.15 7.66 -13.40
N TYR A 627 -39.52 6.83 -14.36
CA TYR A 627 -38.78 5.64 -14.76
C TYR A 627 -37.44 5.99 -15.42
N VAL A 628 -37.43 7.01 -16.29
CA VAL A 628 -36.21 7.44 -16.99
C VAL A 628 -35.26 8.21 -16.06
N SER A 629 -35.78 8.93 -15.06
CA SER A 629 -34.96 9.73 -14.13
C SER A 629 -34.39 8.96 -12.95
N SER A 630 -35.01 7.84 -12.57
CA SER A 630 -34.58 7.05 -11.41
C SER A 630 -33.54 6.00 -11.82
N PRO A 631 -32.46 5.78 -11.06
CA PRO A 631 -31.53 4.69 -11.32
C PRO A 631 -31.75 3.45 -10.43
N GLY A 632 -31.33 2.28 -10.93
CA GLY A 632 -31.22 1.05 -10.14
C GLY A 632 -32.50 0.62 -9.42
N LYS A 633 -32.40 0.28 -8.12
CA LYS A 633 -33.53 -0.25 -7.33
C LYS A 633 -34.74 0.70 -7.23
N PHE A 634 -34.52 2.01 -7.39
CA PHE A 634 -35.60 3.00 -7.38
C PHE A 634 -36.50 2.90 -8.61
N THR A 635 -35.96 2.53 -9.78
CA THR A 635 -36.79 2.28 -10.99
C THR A 635 -37.84 1.20 -10.74
N VAL A 636 -37.43 0.12 -10.09
CA VAL A 636 -38.26 -1.03 -9.76
C VAL A 636 -39.34 -0.64 -8.75
N ALA A 637 -38.96 0.16 -7.73
CA ALA A 637 -39.92 0.67 -6.75
C ALA A 637 -40.99 1.58 -7.38
N VAL A 638 -40.59 2.47 -8.30
CA VAL A 638 -41.51 3.34 -9.05
C VAL A 638 -42.48 2.54 -9.92
N GLN A 639 -42.01 1.45 -10.55
CA GLN A 639 -42.88 0.52 -11.28
C GLN A 639 -43.92 -0.14 -10.38
N ILE A 640 -43.49 -0.69 -9.23
CA ILE A 640 -44.40 -1.32 -8.27
C ILE A 640 -45.40 -0.29 -7.74
N PHE A 641 -44.97 0.92 -7.42
CA PHE A 641 -45.85 1.99 -6.99
C PHE A 641 -46.93 2.31 -8.04
N ALA A 642 -46.56 2.43 -9.31
CA ALA A 642 -47.52 2.66 -10.39
C ALA A 642 -48.54 1.52 -10.53
N ILE A 643 -48.08 0.27 -10.38
CA ILE A 643 -48.93 -0.93 -10.39
C ILE A 643 -49.94 -0.89 -9.24
N LEU A 644 -49.46 -0.66 -8.01
CA LEU A 644 -50.29 -0.62 -6.81
C LEU A 644 -51.29 0.54 -6.86
N ALA A 645 -50.83 1.76 -7.18
CA ALA A 645 -51.69 2.94 -7.26
C ALA A 645 -52.81 2.77 -8.29
N SER A 646 -52.49 2.22 -9.48
CA SER A 646 -53.48 1.94 -10.52
C SER A 646 -54.50 0.88 -10.06
N SER A 647 -54.03 -0.20 -9.42
CA SER A 647 -54.88 -1.30 -8.97
C SER A 647 -55.79 -0.89 -7.82
N PHE A 648 -55.28 -0.13 -6.84
CA PHE A 648 -56.09 0.46 -5.77
C PHE A 648 -57.09 1.48 -6.32
N GLY A 649 -56.69 2.31 -7.28
CA GLY A 649 -57.59 3.26 -7.95
C GLY A 649 -58.79 2.55 -8.58
N LEU A 650 -58.55 1.47 -9.33
CA LEU A 650 -59.61 0.65 -9.93
C LEU A 650 -60.47 -0.05 -8.87
N LEU A 651 -59.86 -0.66 -7.85
CA LEU A 651 -60.57 -1.35 -6.78
C LEU A 651 -61.51 -0.40 -6.02
N PHE A 652 -60.97 0.71 -5.50
CA PHE A 652 -61.74 1.63 -4.67
C PHE A 652 -62.82 2.36 -5.46
N CYS A 653 -62.51 2.85 -6.67
CA CYS A 653 -63.50 3.59 -7.44
C CYS A 653 -64.67 2.70 -7.90
N ILE A 654 -64.38 1.48 -8.37
CA ILE A 654 -65.42 0.62 -8.97
C ILE A 654 -66.21 -0.16 -7.90
N PHE A 655 -65.56 -0.63 -6.84
CA PHE A 655 -66.18 -1.56 -5.88
C PHE A 655 -66.54 -0.92 -4.54
N ALA A 656 -65.81 0.09 -4.04
CA ALA A 656 -66.13 0.67 -2.73
C ALA A 656 -67.55 1.27 -2.64
N PRO A 657 -68.06 2.00 -3.66
CA PRO A 657 -69.45 2.46 -3.64
C PRO A 657 -70.47 1.32 -3.58
N LYS A 658 -70.17 0.18 -4.21
CA LYS A 658 -71.05 -1.00 -4.24
C LYS A 658 -71.03 -1.72 -2.89
N CYS A 659 -69.84 -1.93 -2.31
CA CYS A 659 -69.71 -2.49 -0.96
C CYS A 659 -70.41 -1.61 0.08
N TYR A 660 -70.28 -0.29 -0.02
CA TYR A 660 -70.96 0.66 0.86
C TYR A 660 -72.48 0.49 0.82
N ILE A 661 -73.07 0.35 -0.38
CA ILE A 661 -74.52 0.14 -0.51
C ILE A 661 -74.94 -1.23 0.04
N ILE A 662 -74.19 -2.29 -0.27
CA ILE A 662 -74.50 -3.65 0.19
C ILE A 662 -74.48 -3.74 1.72
N LEU A 663 -73.49 -3.12 2.39
CA LEU A 663 -73.31 -3.23 3.85
C LEU A 663 -74.07 -2.18 4.66
N LEU A 664 -74.07 -0.92 4.22
CA LEU A 664 -74.53 0.22 5.04
C LEU A 664 -75.85 0.82 4.58
N LYS A 665 -76.32 0.50 3.36
CA LYS A 665 -77.62 0.97 2.83
C LYS A 665 -78.38 -0.14 2.10
N PRO A 666 -78.75 -1.24 2.79
CA PRO A 666 -79.46 -2.37 2.18
C PRO A 666 -80.80 -1.97 1.54
N ASP A 667 -81.45 -0.90 2.01
CA ASP A 667 -82.72 -0.40 1.46
C ASP A 667 -82.60 0.05 -0.01
N LYS A 668 -81.39 0.50 -0.42
CA LYS A 668 -81.08 0.88 -1.81
C LYS A 668 -80.74 -0.32 -2.70
N ASN A 669 -80.66 -1.53 -2.14
CA ASN A 669 -80.33 -2.77 -2.84
C ASN A 669 -81.60 -3.54 -3.27
N THR A 670 -82.63 -2.83 -3.76
CA THR A 670 -83.89 -3.41 -4.22
C THR A 670 -84.13 -3.11 -5.71
N LYS A 671 -84.80 -4.02 -6.44
CA LYS A 671 -85.09 -3.83 -7.88
C LYS A 671 -85.88 -2.55 -8.18
N LYS A 672 -86.73 -2.09 -7.25
CA LYS A 672 -87.56 -0.88 -7.40
C LYS A 672 -86.70 0.39 -7.46
N GLN A 673 -85.77 0.55 -6.52
CA GLN A 673 -84.87 1.72 -6.52
C GLN A 673 -83.84 1.71 -7.65
N MET A 674 -83.56 0.54 -8.26
CA MET A 674 -82.64 0.44 -9.39
C MET A 674 -83.20 0.97 -10.71
N ILE A 675 -84.50 0.79 -10.95
CA ILE A 675 -85.15 1.11 -12.22
C ILE A 675 -85.70 2.56 -12.25
N GLY A 676 -85.62 3.30 -11.13
CA GLY A 676 -86.06 4.70 -11.06
C GLY A 676 -87.56 4.84 -11.35
N LYS A 677 -88.37 3.99 -10.72
CA LYS A 677 -89.83 4.13 -10.67
C LYS A 677 -90.31 4.23 -9.24
#